data_AF-M2AZ52-F1
#
_entry.id   AF-M2AZ52-F1
#
_cell.length_a   1.000
_cell.length_b   1.000
_cell.length_c   1.000
_cell.angle_alpha   90.00
_cell.angle_beta   90.00
_cell.angle_gamma   90.00
#
_symmetry.space_group_name_H-M   'P 1'
#
loop_
_entity.id
_entity.type
_entity.pdbx_description
1 polymer ?
#
loop_
_entity_poly.entity_id
_entity_poly.type
_entity_poly.pdbx_seq_one_letter_code
_entity_poly.pdbx_strand_id
1 'polypeptide(L)'
;MKHIPKLILLAVLLFANCKNPVGNSSVPSSPQQGGGSGGGSTPAQITITVAGDEHVTLKAEKTFTADKGNTWHQLKAQAEDRIDQYAAGRGPDKWKLTDASGQNLTDAYLFNTNTTVFIVTKPTSTPPTPKITITVKGDQNVELISSAPNFPTLEVDKGKTWGEIESFAKTKIKKYKPHYELKNWHLTNASGTVLNASYITPFNADATVFIETKPVDITLTITGTHITANPPQLKFPRGTKWNTVTKTAVEACITYDPGFKLKQWMRDNGGVKRPLVNNFPFSKDTTIYAETKREKITITVKGDSQVHIKPDNTISDITSGTPWQDIKVLAKAKITGYDTGFVFSAWKKGASGNELLNGDTFEDDTVVYVAAKPVPASDGVKINSETIVGKDPGCEFPAITGTSWTGVFPAGRTVTLSEYTMGKYEVTAELWNTIYVWAKDRGYEFDYNGNTPNSDKPISGVSWRDCVVWCNAYTEAKFGNTAQCVYTDSRTTGIVKSIGDDDDDYIVCDLTKKGYRLPTEAEWEFAARYQGSNDVTDSINAEKYGTVYLTNVNSASGAILPIGFEGMTLPADKSYETLRAETARVAVFDKYYNGSAFVDQPDSVNGVSDVGKRAANKLGIYDMSGNVAEWCWDRYSATLSSGSVNDPTGSTSSADTKRVLRGGFWSKTAEKAVYECMTGKRENDTASAAYQSIGFRLVWQE
;
A
#
# COMPACT_ATOMS: atom_id res chain seq x y z
N MET A 1 -6.18 5.07 34.69
CA MET A 1 -5.16 6.04 35.17
C MET A 1 -4.30 6.48 33.98
N LYS A 2 -3.74 7.71 34.00
CA LYS A 2 -2.55 8.19 33.23
C LYS A 2 -2.47 7.90 31.70
N HIS A 3 -2.20 8.85 30.80
CA HIS A 3 -2.02 10.30 30.90
C HIS A 3 -2.41 10.97 29.56
N ILE A 4 -2.73 12.28 29.61
CA ILE A 4 -2.91 13.15 28.44
C ILE A 4 -2.04 14.39 28.64
N PRO A 5 -1.23 14.82 27.66
CA PRO A 5 -0.66 16.17 27.60
C PRO A 5 -1.55 17.11 26.77
N LYS A 6 -1.68 18.37 27.22
CA LYS A 6 -2.26 19.49 26.44
C LYS A 6 -1.12 20.29 25.82
N LEU A 7 -1.33 20.86 24.62
CA LEU A 7 -0.65 22.06 24.13
C LEU A 7 -1.63 22.76 23.17
N ILE A 8 -2.35 23.79 23.64
CA ILE A 8 -1.98 25.22 23.61
C ILE A 8 -2.08 25.82 22.19
N LEU A 9 -2.95 26.81 22.08
CA LEU A 9 -3.23 27.65 20.92
C LEU A 9 -2.28 28.85 20.92
N LEU A 10 -1.67 29.18 19.78
CA LEU A 10 -1.15 30.52 19.52
C LEU A 10 -1.25 30.85 18.03
N ALA A 11 -1.74 32.05 17.71
CA ALA A 11 -1.84 32.55 16.34
C ALA A 11 -1.02 33.83 16.20
N VAL A 12 -0.24 33.92 15.12
CA VAL A 12 0.47 35.14 14.72
C VAL A 12 0.29 35.31 13.22
N LEU A 13 -0.41 36.36 12.80
CA LEU A 13 -0.41 36.79 11.40
C LEU A 13 0.80 37.70 11.15
N LEU A 14 1.53 37.43 10.08
CA LEU A 14 2.52 38.36 9.53
C LEU A 14 1.93 39.06 8.30
N PHE A 15 1.68 40.36 8.43
CA PHE A 15 1.40 41.23 7.29
C PHE A 15 2.72 41.80 6.73
N ALA A 16 2.91 41.72 5.42
CA ALA A 16 3.94 42.46 4.70
C ALA A 16 3.37 42.93 3.34
N ASN A 17 3.49 44.22 3.05
CA ASN A 17 2.96 44.85 1.84
C ASN A 17 3.79 44.53 0.59
N CYS A 18 3.15 44.52 -0.59
CA CYS A 18 3.58 45.43 -1.67
C CYS A 18 2.57 45.62 -2.84
N LYS A 19 2.25 46.90 -3.09
CA LYS A 19 2.07 47.57 -4.41
C LYS A 19 0.92 47.16 -5.36
N ASN A 20 0.00 48.11 -5.55
CA ASN A 20 -0.76 48.31 -6.80
C ASN A 20 0.13 48.99 -7.88
N PRO A 21 -0.24 48.92 -9.16
CA PRO A 21 -0.85 50.08 -9.86
C PRO A 21 -2.18 49.71 -10.54
N VAL A 22 -3.28 50.47 -10.45
CA VAL A 22 -3.60 51.77 -11.10
C VAL A 22 -3.77 51.66 -12.64
N GLY A 23 -5.01 51.83 -13.12
CA GLY A 23 -5.38 51.88 -14.55
C GLY A 23 -6.87 52.22 -14.77
N ASN A 24 -7.16 53.28 -15.54
CA ASN A 24 -8.46 54.00 -15.62
C ASN A 24 -9.67 53.29 -16.27
N SER A 25 -10.87 53.82 -15.92
CA SER A 25 -12.09 54.02 -16.77
C SER A 25 -12.92 52.80 -17.22
N SER A 26 -14.26 52.89 -17.41
CA SER A 26 -15.26 53.97 -17.18
C SER A 26 -16.68 53.38 -16.96
N VAL A 27 -17.59 54.14 -16.34
CA VAL A 27 -19.04 53.84 -16.17
C VAL A 27 -19.87 54.59 -17.23
N PRO A 28 -21.11 54.17 -17.60
CA PRO A 28 -22.31 54.05 -16.73
C PRO A 28 -23.00 52.65 -16.88
N SER A 29 -24.20 52.27 -16.42
CA SER A 29 -25.32 52.81 -15.58
C SER A 29 -26.29 51.63 -15.26
N SER A 30 -27.21 51.62 -14.29
CA SER A 30 -27.39 52.35 -13.02
C SER A 30 -28.55 51.65 -12.23
N PRO A 31 -28.48 51.45 -10.90
CA PRO A 31 -29.58 50.87 -10.10
C PRO A 31 -30.59 51.94 -9.62
N GLN A 32 -31.82 51.53 -9.29
CA GLN A 32 -32.88 52.41 -8.76
C GLN A 32 -32.78 52.65 -7.23
N GLN A 33 -33.22 53.86 -6.83
CA GLN A 33 -33.94 54.26 -5.61
C GLN A 33 -33.72 53.47 -4.29
N GLY A 34 -33.37 54.08 -3.15
CA GLY A 34 -33.13 55.49 -2.81
C GLY A 34 -34.13 56.04 -1.77
N GLY A 35 -33.60 56.61 -0.67
CA GLY A 35 -34.40 57.24 0.38
C GLY A 35 -33.61 57.38 1.70
N GLY A 36 -33.04 58.55 1.97
CA GLY A 36 -32.16 58.78 3.12
C GLY A 36 -32.15 60.25 3.59
N SER A 37 -33.04 60.53 4.54
CA SER A 37 -33.20 61.74 5.37
C SER A 37 -32.29 62.96 5.14
N GLY A 38 -32.91 64.12 4.83
CA GLY A 38 -32.37 65.44 5.13
C GLY A 38 -32.89 65.96 6.48
N GLY A 39 -32.07 66.70 7.23
CA GLY A 39 -32.41 67.13 8.58
C GLY A 39 -33.53 68.18 8.67
N GLY A 40 -34.35 68.08 9.70
CA GLY A 40 -35.37 69.06 10.07
C GLY A 40 -35.33 69.39 11.57
N SER A 41 -35.70 70.61 11.95
CA SER A 41 -35.65 71.10 13.33
C SER A 41 -36.67 70.41 14.24
N THR A 42 -36.26 70.09 15.48
CA THR A 42 -37.15 69.59 16.54
C THR A 42 -38.33 70.55 16.76
N PRO A 43 -39.59 70.08 16.76
CA PRO A 43 -40.75 70.91 17.08
C PRO A 43 -40.69 71.50 18.49
N ALA A 44 -41.31 72.66 18.68
CA ALA A 44 -41.58 73.17 20.03
C ALA A 44 -42.63 72.26 20.71
N GLN A 45 -42.31 71.74 21.89
CA GLN A 45 -43.24 70.88 22.64
C GLN A 45 -44.20 71.66 23.53
N ILE A 46 -45.34 71.03 23.80
CA ILE A 46 -46.39 71.48 24.72
C ILE A 46 -46.74 70.35 25.69
N THR A 47 -47.21 70.70 26.89
CA THR A 47 -47.70 69.73 27.89
C THR A 47 -49.21 69.62 27.83
N ILE A 48 -49.72 68.40 27.63
CA ILE A 48 -51.14 68.08 27.80
C ILE A 48 -51.35 67.49 29.19
N THR A 49 -52.32 68.04 29.93
CA THR A 49 -52.74 67.54 31.24
C THR A 49 -54.08 66.81 31.12
N VAL A 50 -54.19 65.63 31.71
CA VAL A 50 -55.43 64.84 31.73
C VAL A 50 -56.19 65.07 33.02
N ALA A 51 -57.47 65.38 32.89
CA ALA A 51 -58.46 65.50 33.95
C ALA A 51 -59.71 64.66 33.58
N GLY A 52 -60.65 64.49 34.51
CA GLY A 52 -61.88 63.74 34.27
C GLY A 52 -62.96 64.02 35.32
N ASP A 53 -64.17 63.54 35.06
CA ASP A 53 -65.28 63.62 36.02
C ASP A 53 -65.06 62.74 37.27
N GLU A 54 -65.93 62.89 38.28
CA GLU A 54 -65.85 62.19 39.57
C GLU A 54 -65.91 60.64 39.48
N HIS A 55 -66.12 60.09 38.28
CA HIS A 55 -66.18 58.66 38.02
C HIS A 55 -64.95 58.15 37.25
N VAL A 56 -63.88 58.93 37.13
CA VAL A 56 -62.61 58.54 36.50
C VAL A 56 -61.45 58.61 37.49
N THR A 57 -60.87 57.45 37.79
CA THR A 57 -59.56 57.39 38.47
C THR A 57 -58.47 57.55 37.42
N LEU A 58 -57.57 58.52 37.63
CA LEU A 58 -56.41 58.77 36.77
C LEU A 58 -55.14 58.18 37.39
N LYS A 59 -54.22 57.71 36.54
CA LYS A 59 -52.89 57.25 36.96
C LYS A 59 -52.11 58.37 37.66
N ALA A 60 -51.04 58.00 38.38
CA ALA A 60 -50.20 58.96 39.09
C ALA A 60 -49.59 60.03 38.16
N GLU A 61 -49.16 59.63 36.95
CA GLU A 61 -48.62 60.55 35.95
C GLU A 61 -49.75 61.07 35.01
N LYS A 62 -50.21 62.29 35.24
CA LYS A 62 -51.38 62.87 34.55
C LYS A 62 -51.04 63.77 33.36
N THR A 63 -49.78 63.86 32.98
CA THR A 63 -49.28 64.83 31.98
C THR A 63 -48.35 64.17 30.98
N PHE A 64 -48.52 64.46 29.68
CA PHE A 64 -47.59 64.04 28.62
C PHE A 64 -47.17 65.24 27.76
N THR A 65 -46.01 65.14 27.11
CA THR A 65 -45.58 66.13 26.11
C THR A 65 -45.99 65.71 24.70
N ALA A 66 -46.35 66.69 23.89
CA ALA A 66 -46.73 66.54 22.48
C ALA A 66 -46.07 67.66 21.66
N ASP A 67 -45.97 67.48 20.35
CA ASP A 67 -45.44 68.52 19.47
C ASP A 67 -46.52 69.56 19.16
N LYS A 68 -46.13 70.84 19.15
CA LYS A 68 -47.04 71.95 18.85
C LYS A 68 -47.63 71.79 17.45
N GLY A 69 -48.95 71.73 17.37
CA GLY A 69 -49.69 71.48 16.13
C GLY A 69 -50.17 70.04 15.95
N ASN A 70 -50.00 69.15 16.93
CA ASN A 70 -50.71 67.87 16.91
C ASN A 70 -52.24 68.06 17.06
N THR A 71 -53.02 67.20 16.40
CA THR A 71 -54.48 67.17 16.53
C THR A 71 -54.93 66.26 17.67
N TRP A 72 -56.16 66.45 18.17
CA TRP A 72 -56.73 65.56 19.20
C TRP A 72 -56.73 64.09 18.79
N HIS A 73 -57.01 63.77 17.52
CA HIS A 73 -56.93 62.40 17.00
C HIS A 73 -55.56 61.74 17.24
N GLN A 74 -54.48 62.50 17.12
CA GLN A 74 -53.10 62.01 17.32
C GLN A 74 -52.75 61.83 18.80
N LEU A 75 -53.36 62.61 19.70
CA LEU A 75 -53.01 62.64 21.13
C LEU A 75 -53.96 61.84 22.03
N LYS A 76 -55.18 61.57 21.57
CA LYS A 76 -56.25 60.93 22.34
C LYS A 76 -55.82 59.62 23.01
N ALA A 77 -55.11 58.74 22.30
CA ALA A 77 -54.64 57.47 22.86
C ALA A 77 -53.65 57.66 24.03
N GLN A 78 -52.82 58.70 23.99
CA GLN A 78 -51.87 59.03 25.07
C GLN A 78 -52.60 59.61 26.29
N ALA A 79 -53.70 60.34 26.06
CA ALA A 79 -54.56 60.83 27.14
C ALA A 79 -55.39 59.70 27.78
N GLU A 80 -55.89 58.77 26.97
CA GLU A 80 -56.62 57.58 27.43
C GLU A 80 -55.72 56.64 28.24
N ASP A 81 -54.42 56.54 27.92
CA ASP A 81 -53.45 55.82 28.76
C ASP A 81 -53.20 56.51 30.12
N ARG A 82 -53.62 57.77 30.36
CA ARG A 82 -53.50 58.37 31.71
C ARG A 82 -54.69 58.06 32.62
N ILE A 83 -55.67 57.31 32.12
CA ILE A 83 -56.78 56.78 32.92
C ILE A 83 -56.35 55.44 33.54
N ASP A 84 -56.61 55.29 34.84
CA ASP A 84 -56.36 54.06 35.59
C ASP A 84 -57.57 53.12 35.48
N GLN A 85 -58.76 53.64 35.84
CA GLN A 85 -60.02 52.91 35.79
C GLN A 85 -61.22 53.85 35.82
N TYR A 86 -62.35 53.38 35.29
CA TYR A 86 -63.66 54.02 35.43
C TYR A 86 -64.43 53.43 36.61
N ALA A 87 -65.29 54.22 37.25
CA ALA A 87 -66.19 53.70 38.29
C ALA A 87 -67.13 52.61 37.75
N ALA A 88 -67.54 51.69 38.63
CA ALA A 88 -68.33 50.52 38.23
C ALA A 88 -69.59 50.88 37.43
N GLY A 89 -69.77 50.24 36.27
CA GLY A 89 -70.88 50.50 35.34
C GLY A 89 -70.75 51.75 34.48
N ARG A 90 -69.63 52.50 34.56
CA ARG A 90 -69.32 53.67 33.71
C ARG A 90 -68.25 53.34 32.68
N GLY A 91 -68.29 54.07 31.57
CA GLY A 91 -67.25 54.09 30.54
C GLY A 91 -67.17 55.46 29.85
N PRO A 92 -66.22 55.66 28.92
CA PRO A 92 -66.00 56.95 28.27
C PRO A 92 -67.19 57.37 27.38
N ASP A 93 -67.53 58.66 27.41
CA ASP A 93 -68.52 59.26 26.50
C ASP A 93 -67.90 60.27 25.53
N LYS A 94 -67.27 61.35 26.05
CA LYS A 94 -66.63 62.38 25.23
C LYS A 94 -65.49 63.08 25.97
N TRP A 95 -64.58 63.68 25.21
CA TRP A 95 -63.52 64.52 25.73
C TRP A 95 -63.84 66.00 25.55
N LYS A 96 -63.37 66.84 26.47
CA LYS A 96 -63.55 68.30 26.50
C LYS A 96 -62.22 69.03 26.72
N LEU A 97 -62.17 70.29 26.30
CA LEU A 97 -61.13 71.23 26.68
C LEU A 97 -61.36 71.71 28.12
N THR A 98 -60.27 71.97 28.85
CA THR A 98 -60.19 72.46 30.25
C THR A 98 -60.87 71.61 31.32
N ASP A 99 -62.18 71.45 31.25
CA ASP A 99 -63.03 70.94 32.34
C ASP A 99 -64.39 70.41 31.84
N ALA A 100 -65.26 69.96 32.77
CA ALA A 100 -66.59 69.42 32.46
C ALA A 100 -67.53 70.42 31.74
N SER A 101 -67.34 71.74 31.91
CA SER A 101 -68.14 72.77 31.23
C SER A 101 -67.62 73.10 29.83
N GLY A 102 -66.30 72.97 29.61
CA GLY A 102 -65.60 73.39 28.40
C GLY A 102 -66.03 72.74 27.08
N GLN A 103 -65.46 73.24 25.97
CA GLN A 103 -65.81 72.82 24.61
C GLN A 103 -65.49 71.34 24.35
N ASN A 104 -66.41 70.61 23.69
CA ASN A 104 -66.14 69.24 23.22
C ASN A 104 -64.94 69.21 22.27
N LEU A 105 -63.97 68.34 22.53
CA LEU A 105 -62.84 68.10 21.65
C LEU A 105 -63.28 67.30 20.43
N THR A 106 -63.02 67.84 19.24
CA THR A 106 -63.14 67.13 17.97
C THR A 106 -61.76 66.62 17.55
N ASP A 107 -61.73 65.50 16.82
CA ASP A 107 -60.50 64.85 16.35
C ASP A 107 -59.54 65.78 15.58
N ALA A 108 -60.04 66.85 14.96
CA ALA A 108 -59.26 67.85 14.23
C ALA A 108 -58.75 69.02 15.10
N TYR A 109 -59.06 69.09 16.39
CA TYR A 109 -58.65 70.21 17.26
C TYR A 109 -57.11 70.26 17.42
N LEU A 110 -56.49 71.39 17.06
CA LEU A 110 -55.03 71.58 17.02
C LEU A 110 -54.49 72.19 18.31
N PHE A 111 -53.71 71.42 19.07
CA PHE A 111 -53.09 71.90 20.31
C PHE A 111 -51.84 72.75 20.01
N ASN A 112 -51.88 74.02 20.42
CA ASN A 112 -50.83 75.01 20.13
C ASN A 112 -50.14 75.58 21.37
N THR A 113 -50.60 75.20 22.56
CA THR A 113 -50.16 75.64 23.89
C THR A 113 -50.37 74.52 24.90
N ASN A 114 -49.77 74.63 26.09
CA ASN A 114 -50.06 73.71 27.20
C ASN A 114 -51.56 73.81 27.56
N THR A 115 -52.23 72.67 27.70
CA THR A 115 -53.70 72.60 27.77
C THR A 115 -54.17 71.39 28.59
N THR A 116 -55.25 71.55 29.36
CA THR A 116 -55.94 70.43 30.01
C THR A 116 -57.02 69.84 29.11
N VAL A 117 -57.11 68.51 29.07
CA VAL A 117 -58.16 67.73 28.39
C VAL A 117 -58.92 66.90 29.42
N PHE A 118 -60.25 66.87 29.32
CA PHE A 118 -61.15 66.38 30.36
C PHE A 118 -62.06 65.27 29.82
N ILE A 119 -62.03 64.07 30.41
CA ILE A 119 -62.92 62.96 30.05
C ILE A 119 -64.26 63.02 30.80
N VAL A 120 -65.36 62.87 30.05
CA VAL A 120 -66.73 62.73 30.57
C VAL A 120 -67.21 61.29 30.33
N THR A 121 -67.91 60.71 31.31
CA THR A 121 -68.34 59.31 31.34
C THR A 121 -69.86 59.12 31.21
N LYS A 122 -70.27 57.94 30.75
CA LYS A 122 -71.68 57.48 30.68
C LYS A 122 -71.85 56.06 31.23
N PRO A 123 -73.06 55.61 31.56
CA PRO A 123 -73.34 54.21 31.88
C PRO A 123 -73.10 53.27 30.67
N THR A 124 -72.70 52.02 30.94
CA THR A 124 -72.44 50.98 29.92
C THR A 124 -73.02 49.62 30.33
N SER A 125 -73.72 48.92 29.43
CA SER A 125 -74.53 47.74 29.79
C SER A 125 -74.51 46.57 28.78
N THR A 126 -73.60 45.62 28.96
CA THR A 126 -73.68 44.23 28.43
C THR A 126 -72.77 43.28 29.23
N PRO A 127 -73.17 42.01 29.49
CA PRO A 127 -72.36 41.02 30.21
C PRO A 127 -71.46 40.17 29.28
N PRO A 128 -70.41 39.49 29.81
CA PRO A 128 -69.45 38.72 29.01
C PRO A 128 -69.94 37.32 28.59
N THR A 129 -69.37 36.82 27.48
CA THR A 129 -69.67 35.51 26.87
C THR A 129 -69.09 34.33 27.65
N PRO A 130 -69.76 33.16 27.72
CA PRO A 130 -69.20 31.95 28.33
C PRO A 130 -67.96 31.41 27.59
N LYS A 131 -66.98 30.92 28.37
CA LYS A 131 -65.79 30.19 27.86
C LYS A 131 -66.00 28.68 27.86
N ILE A 132 -65.18 27.97 27.08
CA ILE A 132 -65.05 26.49 27.04
C ILE A 132 -63.58 26.08 26.90
N THR A 133 -63.26 24.85 27.30
CA THR A 133 -61.89 24.30 27.29
C THR A 133 -61.62 23.41 26.07
N ILE A 134 -60.59 23.70 25.30
CA ILE A 134 -60.06 22.83 24.24
C ILE A 134 -58.77 22.17 24.72
N THR A 135 -58.75 20.84 24.80
CA THR A 135 -57.57 20.04 25.21
C THR A 135 -56.80 19.58 23.98
N VAL A 136 -55.53 19.97 23.83
CA VAL A 136 -54.64 19.42 22.79
C VAL A 136 -54.07 18.07 23.25
N LYS A 137 -54.16 17.07 22.39
CA LYS A 137 -53.45 15.78 22.51
C LYS A 137 -52.74 15.48 21.18
N GLY A 138 -51.98 14.40 21.13
CA GLY A 138 -51.35 13.93 19.89
C GLY A 138 -50.80 12.53 20.03
N ASP A 139 -50.30 12.00 18.92
CA ASP A 139 -49.65 10.70 18.90
C ASP A 139 -48.27 10.71 19.60
N GLN A 140 -47.63 9.54 19.64
CA GLN A 140 -46.32 9.34 20.28
C GLN A 140 -45.16 10.15 19.66
N ASN A 141 -45.34 10.85 18.55
CA ASN A 141 -44.30 11.58 17.83
C ASN A 141 -44.41 13.11 17.95
N VAL A 142 -45.30 13.63 18.80
CA VAL A 142 -45.37 15.06 19.13
C VAL A 142 -45.17 15.30 20.63
N GLU A 143 -44.28 16.23 20.97
CA GLU A 143 -44.04 16.68 22.35
C GLU A 143 -44.81 17.99 22.58
N LEU A 144 -45.53 18.06 23.70
CA LEU A 144 -46.38 19.19 24.09
C LEU A 144 -45.73 19.97 25.26
N ILE A 145 -45.95 21.28 25.36
CA ILE A 145 -45.29 22.21 26.31
C ILE A 145 -45.77 22.03 27.77
N SER A 146 -45.31 20.97 28.43
CA SER A 146 -45.74 20.49 29.77
C SER A 146 -45.43 21.39 30.99
N SER A 147 -45.31 22.72 30.84
CA SER A 147 -44.75 23.61 31.87
C SER A 147 -45.50 24.94 32.05
N ALA A 148 -46.82 24.95 31.90
CA ALA A 148 -47.69 26.11 32.16
C ALA A 148 -48.99 25.66 32.86
N PRO A 149 -49.69 26.53 33.63
CA PRO A 149 -50.85 26.13 34.44
C PRO A 149 -52.01 25.54 33.62
N ASN A 150 -52.28 26.13 32.45
CA ASN A 150 -53.38 25.74 31.57
C ASN A 150 -52.79 24.96 30.38
N PHE A 151 -52.39 23.71 30.64
CA PHE A 151 -51.69 22.88 29.65
C PHE A 151 -52.08 21.39 29.75
N PRO A 152 -52.36 20.67 28.63
CA PRO A 152 -52.32 21.09 27.22
C PRO A 152 -53.60 21.80 26.75
N THR A 153 -54.30 22.49 27.64
CA THR A 153 -55.58 23.15 27.37
C THR A 153 -55.42 24.57 26.81
N LEU A 154 -56.50 25.11 26.23
CA LEU A 154 -56.72 26.54 26.02
C LEU A 154 -58.21 26.85 26.27
N GLU A 155 -58.51 28.03 26.79
CA GLU A 155 -59.88 28.54 26.89
C GLU A 155 -60.23 29.36 25.65
N VAL A 156 -61.42 29.16 25.10
CA VAL A 156 -61.96 29.92 23.96
C VAL A 156 -63.41 30.33 24.24
N ASP A 157 -63.89 31.35 23.55
CA ASP A 157 -65.31 31.72 23.62
C ASP A 157 -66.19 30.61 23.04
N LYS A 158 -67.31 30.34 23.71
CA LYS A 158 -68.31 29.38 23.23
C LYS A 158 -68.84 29.82 21.87
N GLY A 159 -68.82 28.91 20.90
CA GLY A 159 -69.26 29.17 19.52
C GLY A 159 -68.13 29.50 18.53
N LYS A 160 -66.85 29.39 18.92
CA LYS A 160 -65.72 29.48 17.98
C LYS A 160 -65.62 28.25 17.06
N THR A 161 -65.20 28.46 15.82
CA THR A 161 -64.97 27.43 14.79
C THR A 161 -63.52 26.91 14.78
N TRP A 162 -63.22 25.80 14.09
CA TRP A 162 -61.86 25.26 14.04
C TRP A 162 -60.85 26.26 13.47
N GLY A 163 -61.19 26.95 12.37
CA GLY A 163 -60.31 27.94 11.72
C GLY A 163 -59.95 29.13 12.62
N GLU A 164 -60.76 29.44 13.62
CA GLU A 164 -60.48 30.50 14.61
C GLU A 164 -59.59 30.02 15.77
N ILE A 165 -59.52 28.70 16.03
CA ILE A 165 -58.77 28.13 17.16
C ILE A 165 -57.50 27.37 16.76
N GLU A 166 -57.35 26.99 15.48
CA GLU A 166 -56.21 26.19 14.98
C GLU A 166 -54.85 26.84 15.27
N SER A 167 -54.74 28.16 15.10
CA SER A 167 -53.52 28.93 15.39
C SER A 167 -53.12 28.81 16.87
N PHE A 168 -54.09 28.96 17.77
CA PHE A 168 -53.91 28.82 19.21
C PHE A 168 -53.61 27.37 19.62
N ALA A 169 -54.26 26.38 19.00
CA ALA A 169 -53.97 24.97 19.23
C ALA A 169 -52.52 24.60 18.82
N LYS A 170 -52.03 25.14 17.70
CA LYS A 170 -50.63 24.97 17.26
C LYS A 170 -49.61 25.51 18.27
N THR A 171 -49.92 26.55 19.05
CA THR A 171 -49.01 27.07 20.10
C THR A 171 -48.70 26.06 21.20
N LYS A 172 -49.48 24.99 21.35
CA LYS A 172 -49.27 23.94 22.37
C LYS A 172 -48.22 22.90 21.96
N ILE A 173 -47.77 22.91 20.70
CA ILE A 173 -46.75 22.00 20.18
C ILE A 173 -45.36 22.52 20.56
N LYS A 174 -44.60 21.72 21.33
CA LYS A 174 -43.22 22.05 21.74
C LYS A 174 -42.23 21.71 20.62
N LYS A 175 -42.40 20.53 20.00
CA LYS A 175 -41.68 20.02 18.83
C LYS A 175 -42.30 18.69 18.40
N TYR A 176 -42.02 18.25 17.18
CA TYR A 176 -42.16 16.84 16.80
C TYR A 176 -40.92 16.06 17.25
N LYS A 177 -41.03 14.73 17.35
CA LYS A 177 -39.86 13.84 17.36
C LYS A 177 -39.08 14.04 16.05
N PRO A 178 -37.75 13.79 16.04
CA PRO A 178 -36.98 13.82 14.81
C PRO A 178 -37.67 13.01 13.72
N HIS A 179 -37.71 13.56 12.50
CA HIS A 179 -38.27 12.92 11.30
C HIS A 179 -39.80 12.86 11.21
N TYR A 180 -40.55 13.55 12.07
CA TYR A 180 -42.00 13.67 11.98
C TYR A 180 -42.47 15.13 11.80
N GLU A 181 -43.63 15.30 11.17
CA GLU A 181 -44.35 16.57 11.03
C GLU A 181 -45.88 16.36 11.15
N LEU A 182 -46.65 17.45 11.22
CA LEU A 182 -48.12 17.40 11.24
C LEU A 182 -48.65 16.73 9.96
N LYS A 183 -49.52 15.73 10.12
CA LYS A 183 -50.34 15.17 9.03
C LYS A 183 -51.73 15.79 9.05
N ASN A 184 -52.43 15.69 10.18
CA ASN A 184 -53.81 16.18 10.37
C ASN A 184 -54.05 16.59 11.83
N TRP A 185 -55.11 17.37 12.04
CA TRP A 185 -55.80 17.46 13.32
C TRP A 185 -57.08 16.63 13.28
N HIS A 186 -57.49 16.06 14.42
CA HIS A 186 -58.71 15.25 14.55
C HIS A 186 -59.50 15.64 15.80
N LEU A 187 -60.82 15.47 15.77
CA LEU A 187 -61.67 15.64 16.95
C LEU A 187 -61.58 14.41 17.86
N THR A 188 -61.43 14.62 19.16
CA THR A 188 -61.25 13.62 20.24
C THR A 188 -59.96 12.79 20.22
N ASN A 189 -59.64 12.10 19.12
CA ASN A 189 -58.54 11.13 19.02
C ASN A 189 -58.16 10.85 17.55
N ALA A 190 -57.12 10.04 17.31
CA ALA A 190 -56.59 9.72 15.98
C ALA A 190 -57.63 9.17 14.96
N SER A 191 -58.67 8.49 15.42
CA SER A 191 -59.73 7.92 14.57
C SER A 191 -60.94 8.85 14.39
N GLY A 192 -60.94 10.03 14.99
CA GLY A 192 -62.05 10.98 14.93
C GLY A 192 -62.05 11.86 13.68
N THR A 193 -63.09 12.67 13.54
CA THR A 193 -63.31 13.57 12.39
C THR A 193 -62.12 14.50 12.17
N VAL A 194 -61.58 14.54 10.94
CA VAL A 194 -60.49 15.45 10.57
C VAL A 194 -60.93 16.90 10.72
N LEU A 195 -60.12 17.70 11.42
CA LEU A 195 -60.28 19.13 11.61
C LEU A 195 -59.41 19.86 10.60
N ASN A 196 -60.05 20.55 9.66
CA ASN A 196 -59.43 21.31 8.58
C ASN A 196 -60.32 22.54 8.26
N ALA A 197 -59.98 23.31 7.23
CA ALA A 197 -60.70 24.52 6.84
C ALA A 197 -62.20 24.30 6.50
N SER A 198 -62.60 23.06 6.16
CA SER A 198 -64.01 22.71 5.90
C SER A 198 -64.79 22.35 7.18
N TYR A 199 -64.14 22.24 8.34
CA TYR A 199 -64.80 21.97 9.63
C TYR A 199 -65.36 23.27 10.22
N ILE A 200 -66.58 23.62 9.83
CA ILE A 200 -67.28 24.83 10.25
C ILE A 200 -68.11 24.68 11.54
N THR A 201 -68.19 23.47 12.13
CA THR A 201 -69.00 23.20 13.32
C THR A 201 -68.46 23.98 14.53
N PRO A 202 -69.28 24.82 15.20
CA PRO A 202 -68.82 25.59 16.35
C PRO A 202 -68.61 24.74 17.60
N PHE A 203 -67.48 24.93 18.28
CA PHE A 203 -67.19 24.33 19.58
C PHE A 203 -68.09 24.98 20.64
N ASN A 204 -69.02 24.19 21.20
CA ASN A 204 -70.09 24.65 22.10
C ASN A 204 -69.99 24.12 23.54
N ALA A 205 -69.04 23.22 23.79
CA ALA A 205 -68.70 22.58 25.05
C ALA A 205 -67.23 22.16 25.01
N ASP A 206 -66.69 21.73 26.14
CA ASP A 206 -65.31 21.28 26.25
C ASP A 206 -65.00 20.12 25.30
N ALA A 207 -63.85 20.18 24.65
CA ALA A 207 -63.47 19.24 23.60
C ALA A 207 -61.99 18.83 23.71
N THR A 208 -61.65 17.71 23.07
CA THR A 208 -60.27 17.32 22.80
C THR A 208 -60.00 17.43 21.30
N VAL A 209 -58.83 17.92 20.92
CA VAL A 209 -58.32 17.93 19.54
C VAL A 209 -56.97 17.22 19.51
N PHE A 210 -56.75 16.38 18.49
CA PHE A 210 -55.67 15.39 18.47
C PHE A 210 -54.79 15.57 17.23
N ILE A 211 -53.48 15.61 17.44
CA ILE A 211 -52.45 15.72 16.39
C ILE A 211 -52.11 14.33 15.84
N GLU A 212 -52.40 14.09 14.57
CA GLU A 212 -51.82 13.01 13.79
C GLU A 212 -50.53 13.50 13.12
N THR A 213 -49.43 12.76 13.26
CA THR A 213 -48.17 13.01 12.58
C THR A 213 -47.94 12.09 11.38
N LYS A 214 -47.04 12.50 10.49
CA LYS A 214 -46.47 11.66 9.43
C LYS A 214 -44.94 11.73 9.47
N PRO A 215 -44.23 10.70 8.99
CA PRO A 215 -42.83 10.82 8.65
C PRO A 215 -42.62 11.95 7.64
N VAL A 216 -41.53 12.69 7.82
CA VAL A 216 -40.92 13.49 6.76
C VAL A 216 -40.10 12.53 5.91
N ASP A 217 -40.39 12.41 4.62
CA ASP A 217 -39.57 11.63 3.71
C ASP A 217 -38.28 12.37 3.32
N ILE A 218 -37.26 11.61 2.90
CA ILE A 218 -36.13 12.08 2.09
C ILE A 218 -36.06 11.31 0.79
N THR A 219 -35.58 11.97 -0.26
CA THR A 219 -35.34 11.37 -1.58
C THR A 219 -33.89 10.89 -1.68
N LEU A 220 -33.69 9.59 -1.92
CA LEU A 220 -32.43 9.07 -2.44
C LEU A 220 -32.48 9.09 -3.97
N THR A 221 -31.62 9.90 -4.60
CA THR A 221 -31.47 9.91 -6.06
C THR A 221 -30.33 8.98 -6.46
N ILE A 222 -30.62 8.02 -7.33
CA ILE A 222 -29.70 6.97 -7.76
C ILE A 222 -29.00 7.43 -9.05
N THR A 223 -27.68 7.39 -9.04
CA THR A 223 -26.82 7.74 -10.19
C THR A 223 -25.69 6.71 -10.30
N GLY A 224 -24.95 6.70 -11.41
CA GLY A 224 -23.80 5.82 -11.59
C GLY A 224 -23.24 5.91 -13.01
N THR A 225 -22.11 5.24 -13.23
CA THR A 225 -21.62 4.86 -14.57
C THR A 225 -21.98 3.41 -14.83
N HIS A 226 -22.28 3.06 -16.08
CA HIS A 226 -22.64 1.69 -16.47
C HIS A 226 -23.82 1.08 -15.70
N ILE A 227 -24.80 1.93 -15.37
CA ILE A 227 -26.13 1.54 -14.89
C ILE A 227 -27.23 2.39 -15.53
N THR A 228 -28.41 1.79 -15.69
CA THR A 228 -29.69 2.50 -15.83
C THR A 228 -30.45 2.37 -14.51
N ALA A 229 -30.91 3.49 -13.94
CA ALA A 229 -31.70 3.51 -12.71
C ALA A 229 -33.20 3.77 -13.01
N ASN A 230 -34.06 2.83 -12.65
CA ASN A 230 -35.51 2.91 -12.87
C ASN A 230 -36.28 2.22 -11.72
N PRO A 231 -37.01 2.97 -10.86
CA PRO A 231 -37.06 4.43 -10.79
C PRO A 231 -35.70 5.03 -10.37
N PRO A 232 -35.32 6.22 -10.89
CA PRO A 232 -34.07 6.89 -10.51
C PRO A 232 -34.11 7.53 -9.12
N GLN A 233 -35.26 7.50 -8.44
CA GLN A 233 -35.46 8.09 -7.11
C GLN A 233 -36.33 7.18 -6.24
N LEU A 234 -35.94 7.04 -4.97
CA LEU A 234 -36.71 6.36 -3.94
C LEU A 234 -36.93 7.30 -2.75
N LYS A 235 -38.13 7.23 -2.16
CA LYS A 235 -38.45 7.94 -0.91
C LYS A 235 -38.34 6.99 0.28
N PHE A 236 -37.73 7.48 1.34
CA PHE A 236 -37.62 6.79 2.62
C PHE A 236 -37.91 7.76 3.75
N PRO A 237 -38.44 7.31 4.91
CA PRO A 237 -38.51 8.13 6.11
C PRO A 237 -37.14 8.73 6.45
N ARG A 238 -37.10 10.03 6.74
CA ARG A 238 -35.89 10.73 7.18
C ARG A 238 -35.29 10.01 8.39
N GLY A 239 -33.97 9.92 8.46
CA GLY A 239 -33.27 9.12 9.48
C GLY A 239 -33.10 7.63 9.13
N THR A 240 -33.69 7.13 8.03
CA THR A 240 -33.39 5.82 7.45
C THR A 240 -31.88 5.61 7.30
N LYS A 241 -31.41 4.40 7.57
CA LYS A 241 -29.98 4.04 7.60
C LYS A 241 -29.61 3.16 6.40
N TRP A 242 -28.38 3.32 5.90
CA TRP A 242 -27.81 2.47 4.86
C TRP A 242 -27.52 1.05 5.36
N ASN A 243 -28.56 0.24 5.46
CA ASN A 243 -28.55 -1.17 5.91
C ASN A 243 -28.97 -2.10 4.76
N THR A 244 -29.08 -3.40 5.03
CA THR A 244 -29.47 -4.41 4.02
C THR A 244 -30.80 -4.07 3.32
N VAL A 245 -31.81 -3.60 4.06
CA VAL A 245 -33.14 -3.30 3.48
C VAL A 245 -33.06 -2.12 2.50
N THR A 246 -32.39 -1.04 2.88
CA THR A 246 -32.24 0.14 2.01
C THR A 246 -31.30 -0.14 0.83
N LYS A 247 -30.28 -1.00 1.01
CA LYS A 247 -29.43 -1.50 -0.09
C LYS A 247 -30.25 -2.28 -1.10
N THR A 248 -30.94 -3.35 -0.67
CA THR A 248 -31.75 -4.20 -1.58
C THR A 248 -32.83 -3.41 -2.30
N ALA A 249 -33.47 -2.43 -1.63
CA ALA A 249 -34.45 -1.55 -2.28
C ALA A 249 -33.82 -0.68 -3.39
N VAL A 250 -32.62 -0.13 -3.18
CA VAL A 250 -31.89 0.65 -4.20
C VAL A 250 -31.31 -0.23 -5.30
N GLU A 251 -30.77 -1.40 -4.96
CA GLU A 251 -30.15 -2.36 -5.87
C GLU A 251 -31.20 -3.00 -6.79
N ALA A 252 -32.44 -3.18 -6.34
CA ALA A 252 -33.58 -3.58 -7.17
C ALA A 252 -34.04 -2.51 -8.19
N CYS A 253 -33.54 -1.27 -8.09
CA CYS A 253 -33.87 -0.18 -9.03
C CYS A 253 -32.78 0.07 -10.08
N ILE A 254 -31.74 -0.78 -10.18
CA ILE A 254 -30.65 -0.60 -11.15
C ILE A 254 -30.41 -1.84 -12.03
N THR A 255 -30.21 -1.59 -13.31
CA THR A 255 -29.71 -2.58 -14.29
C THR A 255 -28.32 -2.13 -14.74
N TYR A 256 -27.33 -3.02 -14.72
CA TYR A 256 -25.98 -2.73 -15.20
C TYR A 256 -25.88 -2.81 -16.73
N ASP A 257 -24.93 -2.08 -17.32
CA ASP A 257 -24.52 -2.32 -18.71
C ASP A 257 -23.91 -3.74 -18.82
N PRO A 258 -24.04 -4.42 -19.98
CA PRO A 258 -23.45 -5.75 -20.18
C PRO A 258 -21.95 -5.80 -19.82
N GLY A 259 -21.57 -6.74 -18.96
CA GLY A 259 -20.19 -6.91 -18.52
C GLY A 259 -19.73 -5.96 -17.40
N PHE A 260 -20.65 -5.22 -16.74
CA PHE A 260 -20.37 -4.42 -15.55
C PHE A 260 -21.14 -4.91 -14.31
N LYS A 261 -20.59 -4.63 -13.13
CA LYS A 261 -21.19 -4.88 -11.82
C LYS A 261 -20.85 -3.76 -10.83
N LEU A 262 -21.54 -3.74 -9.69
CA LEU A 262 -21.20 -2.86 -8.57
C LEU A 262 -19.78 -3.14 -8.04
N LYS A 263 -19.00 -2.07 -7.85
CA LYS A 263 -17.75 -2.05 -7.08
C LYS A 263 -18.03 -1.58 -5.66
N GLN A 264 -18.69 -0.43 -5.51
CA GLN A 264 -19.15 0.10 -4.22
C GLN A 264 -20.23 1.17 -4.37
N TRP A 265 -20.99 1.38 -3.30
CA TRP A 265 -21.89 2.53 -3.20
C TRP A 265 -21.18 3.74 -2.61
N MET A 266 -21.37 4.88 -3.27
CA MET A 266 -20.86 6.19 -2.88
C MET A 266 -22.05 7.14 -2.61
N ARG A 267 -21.81 8.23 -1.87
CA ARG A 267 -22.75 9.36 -1.74
C ARG A 267 -22.05 10.67 -2.07
N ASP A 268 -22.84 11.66 -2.49
CA ASP A 268 -22.36 13.05 -2.46
C ASP A 268 -22.17 13.54 -1.00
N ASN A 269 -21.24 14.45 -0.84
CA ASN A 269 -20.99 15.20 0.38
C ASN A 269 -20.50 16.62 0.03
N GLY A 270 -21.29 17.36 -0.77
CA GLY A 270 -20.97 18.73 -1.18
C GLY A 270 -19.98 18.78 -2.35
N GLY A 271 -20.25 18.03 -3.41
CA GLY A 271 -19.39 17.86 -4.59
C GLY A 271 -18.33 16.77 -4.45
N VAL A 272 -18.09 16.25 -3.24
CA VAL A 272 -17.09 15.21 -2.96
C VAL A 272 -17.77 13.86 -2.75
N LYS A 273 -17.60 12.94 -3.71
CA LYS A 273 -18.04 11.54 -3.58
C LYS A 273 -17.30 10.86 -2.42
N ARG A 274 -18.02 10.14 -1.55
CA ARG A 274 -17.45 9.38 -0.41
C ARG A 274 -18.13 8.00 -0.28
N PRO A 275 -17.41 6.95 0.16
CA PRO A 275 -17.99 5.63 0.40
C PRO A 275 -19.17 5.64 1.37
N LEU A 276 -20.21 4.89 1.01
CA LEU A 276 -21.47 4.84 1.74
C LEU A 276 -21.44 3.70 2.77
N VAL A 277 -20.88 4.00 3.94
CA VAL A 277 -20.65 3.04 5.02
C VAL A 277 -21.94 2.44 5.58
N ASN A 278 -21.87 1.21 6.09
CA ASN A 278 -22.99 0.53 6.74
C ASN A 278 -23.59 1.37 7.87
N ASN A 279 -24.91 1.37 7.98
CA ASN A 279 -25.72 2.12 8.94
C ASN A 279 -25.65 3.66 8.85
N PHE A 280 -25.09 4.23 7.78
CA PHE A 280 -25.09 5.69 7.55
C PHE A 280 -26.52 6.27 7.52
N PRO A 281 -26.88 7.26 8.37
CA PRO A 281 -28.24 7.81 8.43
C PRO A 281 -28.47 8.97 7.46
N PHE A 282 -29.54 8.93 6.67
CA PHE A 282 -29.93 9.98 5.73
C PHE A 282 -30.82 11.03 6.40
N SER A 283 -30.28 12.21 6.68
CA SER A 283 -30.99 13.32 7.36
C SER A 283 -31.57 14.38 6.40
N LYS A 284 -31.38 14.21 5.09
CA LYS A 284 -31.86 15.06 3.98
C LYS A 284 -31.81 14.28 2.67
N ASP A 285 -32.44 14.82 1.62
CA ASP A 285 -32.28 14.34 0.24
C ASP A 285 -30.79 14.22 -0.14
N THR A 286 -30.45 13.10 -0.76
CA THR A 286 -29.07 12.67 -0.96
C THR A 286 -28.92 11.95 -2.31
N THR A 287 -28.00 12.42 -3.15
CA THR A 287 -27.57 11.67 -4.33
C THR A 287 -26.59 10.57 -3.92
N ILE A 288 -26.92 9.34 -4.28
CA ILE A 288 -26.04 8.17 -4.17
C ILE A 288 -25.57 7.76 -5.56
N TYR A 289 -24.35 7.21 -5.62
CA TYR A 289 -23.65 6.89 -6.85
C TYR A 289 -23.17 5.44 -6.80
N ALA A 290 -23.65 4.60 -7.71
CA ALA A 290 -23.10 3.28 -7.97
C ALA A 290 -21.74 3.48 -8.66
N GLU A 291 -20.66 3.23 -7.94
CA GLU A 291 -19.36 3.02 -8.56
C GLU A 291 -19.33 1.58 -9.08
N THR A 292 -19.18 1.42 -10.38
CA THR A 292 -19.13 0.14 -11.07
C THR A 292 -17.69 -0.26 -11.38
N LYS A 293 -17.50 -1.55 -11.69
CA LYS A 293 -16.31 -2.07 -12.37
C LYS A 293 -16.74 -3.12 -13.39
N ARG A 294 -15.84 -3.51 -14.29
CA ARG A 294 -16.12 -4.63 -15.20
C ARG A 294 -16.28 -5.94 -14.43
N GLU A 295 -16.97 -6.89 -15.03
CA GLU A 295 -16.99 -8.28 -14.57
C GLU A 295 -15.79 -9.06 -15.09
N LYS A 296 -15.45 -8.82 -16.36
CA LYS A 296 -14.37 -9.45 -17.12
C LYS A 296 -13.44 -8.38 -17.72
N ILE A 297 -12.15 -8.70 -17.76
CA ILE A 297 -11.10 -7.82 -18.28
C ILE A 297 -10.19 -8.56 -19.26
N THR A 298 -9.49 -7.78 -20.08
CA THR A 298 -8.45 -8.27 -20.98
C THR A 298 -7.08 -7.82 -20.50
N ILE A 299 -6.14 -8.77 -20.42
CA ILE A 299 -4.73 -8.50 -20.19
C ILE A 299 -3.98 -8.57 -21.53
N THR A 300 -3.26 -7.51 -21.88
CA THR A 300 -2.45 -7.44 -23.10
C THR A 300 -0.97 -7.56 -22.74
N VAL A 301 -0.32 -8.62 -23.20
CA VAL A 301 1.12 -8.82 -23.02
C VAL A 301 1.90 -7.98 -24.02
N LYS A 302 2.87 -7.21 -23.55
CA LYS A 302 3.92 -6.58 -24.37
C LYS A 302 5.28 -6.85 -23.74
N GLY A 303 6.36 -6.59 -24.48
CA GLY A 303 7.72 -6.62 -23.95
C GLY A 303 8.54 -5.43 -24.43
N ASP A 304 9.78 -5.35 -23.94
CA ASP A 304 10.80 -4.50 -24.55
C ASP A 304 11.30 -5.08 -25.88
N SER A 305 12.22 -4.38 -26.54
CA SER A 305 12.74 -4.74 -27.86
C SER A 305 13.47 -6.07 -27.90
N GLN A 306 13.84 -6.68 -26.76
CA GLN A 306 14.58 -7.93 -26.67
C GLN A 306 13.67 -9.13 -26.34
N VAL A 307 12.34 -8.94 -26.27
CA VAL A 307 11.37 -10.01 -26.02
C VAL A 307 10.50 -10.27 -27.24
N HIS A 308 10.46 -11.52 -27.70
CA HIS A 308 9.61 -11.93 -28.81
C HIS A 308 8.22 -12.31 -28.27
N ILE A 309 7.20 -11.57 -28.69
CA ILE A 309 5.80 -11.77 -28.26
C ILE A 309 4.99 -12.28 -29.46
N LYS A 310 4.10 -13.26 -29.22
CA LYS A 310 3.20 -13.79 -30.25
C LYS A 310 2.23 -12.71 -30.78
N PRO A 311 1.74 -12.82 -32.03
CA PRO A 311 0.66 -11.96 -32.53
C PRO A 311 -0.63 -12.01 -31.70
N ASP A 312 -0.95 -13.15 -31.07
CA ASP A 312 -2.14 -13.32 -30.22
C ASP A 312 -1.94 -12.80 -28.79
N ASN A 313 -1.31 -11.64 -28.61
CA ASN A 313 -0.76 -11.19 -27.31
C ASN A 313 -1.78 -10.87 -26.18
N THR A 314 -3.07 -11.13 -26.36
CA THR A 314 -4.13 -10.87 -25.36
C THR A 314 -4.56 -12.13 -24.60
N ILE A 315 -5.08 -11.92 -23.40
CA ILE A 315 -5.76 -12.90 -22.54
C ILE A 315 -7.09 -12.27 -22.13
N SER A 316 -8.20 -12.79 -22.65
CA SER A 316 -9.55 -12.28 -22.39
C SER A 316 -10.23 -13.05 -21.25
N ASP A 317 -11.43 -12.62 -20.86
CA ASP A 317 -12.33 -13.31 -19.92
C ASP A 317 -11.74 -13.58 -18.52
N ILE A 318 -10.68 -12.87 -18.15
CA ILE A 318 -10.14 -12.86 -16.78
C ILE A 318 -11.16 -12.15 -15.88
N THR A 319 -11.44 -12.72 -14.70
CA THR A 319 -12.38 -12.12 -13.75
C THR A 319 -11.77 -10.87 -13.11
N SER A 320 -12.51 -9.76 -13.12
CA SER A 320 -12.09 -8.50 -12.48
C SER A 320 -11.84 -8.72 -10.98
N GLY A 321 -10.57 -8.59 -10.59
CA GLY A 321 -10.05 -8.87 -9.24
C GLY A 321 -9.11 -10.06 -9.14
N THR A 322 -8.89 -10.84 -10.21
CA THR A 322 -7.98 -12.00 -10.21
C THR A 322 -6.51 -11.58 -9.93
N PRO A 323 -5.81 -12.26 -9.00
CA PRO A 323 -4.38 -12.07 -8.74
C PRO A 323 -3.46 -12.41 -9.92
N TRP A 324 -2.32 -11.73 -9.98
CA TRP A 324 -1.33 -11.88 -11.04
C TRP A 324 -0.78 -13.31 -11.17
N GLN A 325 -0.55 -14.00 -10.05
CA GLN A 325 -0.06 -15.38 -10.04
C GLN A 325 -0.91 -16.34 -10.90
N ASP A 326 -2.23 -16.16 -10.91
CA ASP A 326 -3.18 -17.03 -11.62
C ASP A 326 -3.20 -16.72 -13.13
N ILE A 327 -2.74 -15.53 -13.52
CA ILE A 327 -2.63 -15.05 -14.91
C ILE A 327 -1.22 -15.33 -15.49
N LYS A 328 -0.20 -15.37 -14.63
CA LYS A 328 1.23 -15.40 -14.97
C LYS A 328 1.62 -16.53 -15.95
N VAL A 329 1.01 -17.71 -15.84
CA VAL A 329 1.24 -18.84 -16.75
C VAL A 329 0.70 -18.53 -18.16
N LEU A 330 -0.52 -18.02 -18.26
CA LEU A 330 -1.14 -17.62 -19.53
C LEU A 330 -0.38 -16.47 -20.20
N ALA A 331 0.14 -15.53 -19.42
CA ALA A 331 0.98 -14.45 -19.92
C ALA A 331 2.35 -14.94 -20.40
N LYS A 332 2.99 -15.86 -19.68
CA LYS A 332 4.24 -16.51 -20.11
C LYS A 332 4.07 -17.22 -21.45
N ALA A 333 2.93 -17.89 -21.66
CA ALA A 333 2.59 -18.57 -22.92
C ALA A 333 2.42 -17.64 -24.14
N LYS A 334 2.44 -16.30 -23.97
CA LYS A 334 2.45 -15.31 -25.06
C LYS A 334 3.86 -14.89 -25.50
N ILE A 335 4.90 -15.32 -24.79
CA ILE A 335 6.32 -15.12 -25.17
C ILE A 335 6.74 -16.28 -26.08
N THR A 336 7.48 -16.00 -27.15
CA THR A 336 8.12 -17.04 -28.00
C THR A 336 9.62 -17.15 -27.80
N GLY A 337 10.28 -16.10 -27.31
CA GLY A 337 11.73 -16.05 -27.21
C GLY A 337 12.25 -14.72 -26.68
N TYR A 338 13.56 -14.60 -26.68
CA TYR A 338 14.33 -13.40 -26.39
C TYR A 338 15.43 -13.27 -27.45
N ASP A 339 15.95 -12.06 -27.67
CA ASP A 339 17.16 -11.88 -28.49
C ASP A 339 18.37 -12.62 -27.89
N THR A 340 19.33 -13.00 -28.74
CA THR A 340 20.53 -13.72 -28.33
C THR A 340 21.28 -12.96 -27.23
N GLY A 341 21.60 -13.65 -26.13
CA GLY A 341 22.24 -13.02 -24.98
C GLY A 341 21.28 -12.30 -24.02
N PHE A 342 19.95 -12.45 -24.17
CA PHE A 342 18.94 -11.92 -23.25
C PHE A 342 18.05 -13.01 -22.63
N VAL A 343 17.54 -12.74 -21.43
CA VAL A 343 16.69 -13.62 -20.62
C VAL A 343 15.57 -12.84 -19.93
N PHE A 344 14.58 -13.55 -19.39
CA PHE A 344 13.56 -12.96 -18.52
C PHE A 344 14.18 -12.20 -17.34
N SER A 345 13.72 -10.97 -17.08
CA SER A 345 14.02 -10.24 -15.85
C SER A 345 12.82 -10.14 -14.92
N ALA A 346 11.72 -9.54 -15.39
CA ALA A 346 10.58 -9.17 -14.54
C ALA A 346 9.29 -9.01 -15.35
N TRP A 347 8.15 -9.06 -14.67
CA TRP A 347 6.86 -8.60 -15.19
C TRP A 347 6.51 -7.25 -14.58
N LYS A 348 5.94 -6.31 -15.33
CA LYS A 348 5.63 -4.93 -14.88
C LYS A 348 4.22 -4.49 -15.28
N LYS A 349 3.61 -3.59 -14.50
CA LYS A 349 2.29 -3.02 -14.80
C LYS A 349 2.39 -1.87 -15.80
N GLY A 350 2.61 -2.21 -17.06
CA GLY A 350 3.00 -1.29 -18.14
C GLY A 350 4.52 -1.07 -18.21
N ALA A 351 5.00 -0.46 -19.30
CA ALA A 351 6.43 -0.40 -19.63
C ALA A 351 7.30 0.28 -18.54
N SER A 352 6.81 1.41 -18.00
CA SER A 352 7.47 2.16 -16.92
C SER A 352 6.84 1.88 -15.54
N GLY A 353 6.07 0.80 -15.40
CA GLY A 353 5.41 0.44 -14.15
C GLY A 353 6.33 -0.30 -13.18
N ASN A 354 5.87 -0.41 -11.93
CA ASN A 354 6.49 -1.29 -10.93
C ASN A 354 6.43 -2.76 -11.38
N GLU A 355 7.31 -3.57 -10.81
CA GLU A 355 7.25 -5.03 -10.94
C GLU A 355 5.95 -5.60 -10.34
N LEU A 356 5.39 -6.62 -11.01
CA LEU A 356 4.15 -7.29 -10.66
C LEU A 356 4.41 -8.46 -9.69
N LEU A 357 3.99 -8.27 -8.46
CA LEU A 357 4.02 -9.28 -7.41
C LEU A 357 2.87 -10.27 -7.59
N ASN A 358 3.03 -11.49 -7.09
CA ASN A 358 2.04 -12.58 -7.25
C ASN A 358 0.63 -12.19 -6.78
N GLY A 359 0.50 -11.35 -5.75
CA GLY A 359 -0.77 -10.89 -5.19
C GLY A 359 -1.37 -9.62 -5.84
N ASP A 360 -0.72 -9.01 -6.84
CA ASP A 360 -1.26 -7.82 -7.50
C ASP A 360 -2.52 -8.16 -8.31
N THR A 361 -3.56 -7.34 -8.20
CA THR A 361 -4.85 -7.56 -8.88
C THR A 361 -5.11 -6.56 -10.00
N PHE A 362 -6.03 -6.93 -10.89
CA PHE A 362 -6.44 -6.16 -12.04
C PHE A 362 -7.97 -6.03 -12.05
N GLU A 363 -8.47 -4.80 -12.00
CA GLU A 363 -9.91 -4.51 -11.99
C GLU A 363 -10.42 -4.04 -13.37
N ASP A 364 -9.49 -3.61 -14.23
CA ASP A 364 -9.69 -3.00 -15.55
C ASP A 364 -8.72 -3.59 -16.59
N ASP A 365 -9.01 -3.43 -17.89
CA ASP A 365 -8.12 -3.86 -18.99
C ASP A 365 -6.72 -3.27 -18.82
N THR A 366 -5.69 -4.12 -18.81
CA THR A 366 -4.32 -3.71 -18.44
C THR A 366 -3.28 -4.26 -19.40
N VAL A 367 -2.33 -3.41 -19.81
CA VAL A 367 -1.10 -3.85 -20.47
C VAL A 367 -0.13 -4.33 -19.40
N VAL A 368 0.24 -5.61 -19.43
CA VAL A 368 1.36 -6.16 -18.67
C VAL A 368 2.60 -6.22 -19.55
N TYR A 369 3.76 -5.94 -18.97
CA TYR A 369 5.00 -5.74 -19.71
C TYR A 369 6.08 -6.68 -19.19
N VAL A 370 6.60 -7.56 -20.03
CA VAL A 370 7.79 -8.37 -19.68
C VAL A 370 9.05 -7.59 -20.01
N ALA A 371 9.94 -7.48 -19.03
CA ALA A 371 11.27 -6.92 -19.20
C ALA A 371 12.30 -8.06 -19.34
N ALA A 372 13.22 -7.91 -20.29
CA ALA A 372 14.42 -8.71 -20.39
C ALA A 372 15.57 -8.13 -19.56
N LYS A 373 16.57 -8.96 -19.25
CA LYS A 373 17.92 -8.52 -18.86
C LYS A 373 18.94 -9.28 -19.71
N PRO A 374 20.16 -8.74 -19.93
CA PRO A 374 21.25 -9.53 -20.50
C PRO A 374 21.50 -10.79 -19.68
N VAL A 375 21.87 -11.90 -20.33
CA VAL A 375 22.39 -13.10 -19.66
C VAL A 375 23.57 -12.67 -18.77
N PRO A 376 23.51 -12.84 -17.44
CA PRO A 376 24.59 -12.39 -16.55
C PRO A 376 25.95 -12.99 -16.95
N ALA A 377 27.03 -12.22 -16.86
CA ALA A 377 28.37 -12.68 -17.18
C ALA A 377 29.04 -13.33 -15.96
N SER A 378 29.84 -14.37 -16.20
CA SER A 378 30.86 -14.81 -15.26
C SER A 378 32.14 -14.03 -15.58
N ASP A 379 32.68 -13.32 -14.60
CA ASP A 379 33.95 -12.59 -14.77
C ASP A 379 35.11 -13.58 -14.87
N GLY A 380 35.84 -13.57 -15.98
CA GLY A 380 36.97 -14.45 -16.21
C GLY A 380 38.32 -13.91 -15.72
N VAL A 381 39.27 -14.84 -15.52
CA VAL A 381 40.71 -14.65 -15.61
C VAL A 381 41.23 -15.57 -16.71
N LYS A 382 41.95 -15.00 -17.68
CA LYS A 382 42.63 -15.74 -18.73
C LYS A 382 43.93 -16.34 -18.19
N ILE A 383 44.12 -17.64 -18.38
CA ILE A 383 45.26 -18.41 -17.90
C ILE A 383 45.99 -18.98 -19.12
N ASN A 384 47.25 -18.56 -19.27
CA ASN A 384 48.10 -18.97 -20.37
C ASN A 384 48.43 -20.47 -20.31
N SER A 385 48.67 -21.07 -21.48
CA SER A 385 49.20 -22.43 -21.59
C SER A 385 50.56 -22.56 -20.87
N GLU A 386 50.76 -23.68 -20.16
CA GLU A 386 51.95 -23.93 -19.34
C GLU A 386 52.28 -25.43 -19.29
N THR A 387 53.55 -25.78 -19.04
CA THR A 387 54.01 -27.18 -18.85
C THR A 387 54.50 -27.40 -17.43
N ILE A 388 53.62 -27.94 -16.58
CA ILE A 388 53.89 -28.24 -15.17
C ILE A 388 54.71 -29.54 -15.10
N VAL A 389 56.00 -29.43 -14.74
CA VAL A 389 56.85 -30.60 -14.48
C VAL A 389 56.60 -31.06 -13.05
N GLY A 390 55.92 -32.20 -12.90
CA GLY A 390 55.51 -32.75 -11.61
C GLY A 390 56.67 -33.24 -10.75
N LYS A 391 56.50 -33.08 -9.44
CA LYS A 391 57.42 -33.50 -8.38
C LYS A 391 56.62 -33.78 -7.11
N ASP A 392 57.17 -34.62 -6.27
CA ASP A 392 56.58 -34.86 -4.95
C ASP A 392 56.75 -33.59 -4.08
N PRO A 393 55.71 -33.17 -3.33
CA PRO A 393 55.81 -32.00 -2.46
C PRO A 393 56.81 -32.21 -1.32
N GLY A 394 57.61 -31.18 -1.00
CA GLY A 394 58.55 -31.19 0.11
C GLY A 394 57.95 -30.76 1.46
N CYS A 395 56.65 -30.45 1.51
CA CYS A 395 55.96 -29.96 2.69
C CYS A 395 55.32 -31.09 3.52
N GLU A 396 55.24 -30.90 4.84
CA GLU A 396 54.55 -31.80 5.76
C GLU A 396 53.02 -31.82 5.55
N PHE A 397 52.36 -32.90 5.99
CA PHE A 397 50.92 -33.12 5.86
C PHE A 397 50.28 -33.59 7.18
N PRO A 398 48.96 -33.39 7.38
CA PRO A 398 48.23 -34.02 8.48
C PRO A 398 48.35 -35.54 8.45
N ALA A 399 48.58 -36.17 9.62
CA ALA A 399 48.71 -37.62 9.78
C ALA A 399 47.36 -38.35 9.68
N ILE A 400 46.67 -38.23 8.54
CA ILE A 400 45.34 -38.79 8.27
C ILE A 400 45.44 -39.87 7.18
N THR A 401 45.26 -41.12 7.59
CA THR A 401 45.30 -42.30 6.71
C THR A 401 44.19 -42.27 5.66
N GLY A 402 44.53 -42.51 4.39
CA GLY A 402 43.57 -42.68 3.29
C GLY A 402 43.20 -41.39 2.54
N THR A 403 43.62 -40.21 3.01
CA THR A 403 43.41 -38.94 2.29
C THR A 403 44.59 -38.62 1.36
N SER A 404 44.29 -38.17 0.14
CA SER A 404 45.31 -37.69 -0.81
C SER A 404 45.50 -36.18 -0.64
N TRP A 405 46.69 -35.78 -0.17
CA TRP A 405 47.08 -34.38 0.07
C TRP A 405 48.08 -33.84 -0.97
N THR A 406 48.56 -34.69 -1.89
CA THR A 406 49.70 -34.42 -2.77
C THR A 406 49.38 -33.61 -4.02
N GLY A 407 48.10 -33.34 -4.28
CA GLY A 407 47.65 -32.78 -5.55
C GLY A 407 47.85 -33.70 -6.76
N VAL A 408 47.73 -33.14 -7.98
CA VAL A 408 47.77 -33.87 -9.27
C VAL A 408 49.05 -33.71 -10.08
N PHE A 409 50.12 -33.16 -9.46
CA PHE A 409 51.43 -32.97 -10.08
C PHE A 409 52.59 -33.76 -9.38
N PRO A 410 52.44 -35.06 -9.02
CA PRO A 410 53.51 -35.86 -8.40
C PRO A 410 54.72 -36.09 -9.33
N ALA A 411 55.81 -36.63 -8.78
CA ALA A 411 57.01 -36.94 -9.54
C ALA A 411 56.75 -37.91 -10.71
N GLY A 412 57.41 -37.65 -11.84
CA GLY A 412 57.30 -38.48 -13.04
C GLY A 412 56.03 -38.29 -13.87
N ARG A 413 55.20 -37.29 -13.54
CA ARG A 413 54.06 -36.81 -14.35
C ARG A 413 54.35 -35.39 -14.82
N THR A 414 54.29 -35.14 -16.12
CA THR A 414 54.38 -33.79 -16.70
C THR A 414 53.02 -33.44 -17.30
N VAL A 415 52.44 -32.32 -16.91
CA VAL A 415 51.13 -31.88 -17.39
C VAL A 415 51.29 -30.63 -18.24
N THR A 416 50.94 -30.73 -19.53
CA THR A 416 50.70 -29.56 -20.37
C THR A 416 49.23 -29.14 -20.21
N LEU A 417 48.99 -27.88 -19.91
CA LEU A 417 47.65 -27.28 -20.00
C LEU A 417 47.63 -26.32 -21.20
N SER A 418 46.56 -26.38 -21.99
CA SER A 418 46.22 -25.37 -23.01
C SER A 418 45.86 -24.03 -22.37
N GLU A 419 45.65 -23.00 -23.20
CA GLU A 419 45.10 -21.73 -22.71
C GLU A 419 43.60 -21.89 -22.38
N TYR A 420 43.16 -21.37 -21.23
CA TYR A 420 41.75 -21.36 -20.83
C TYR A 420 41.40 -20.12 -20.01
N THR A 421 40.11 -19.82 -19.89
CA THR A 421 39.61 -18.76 -19.00
C THR A 421 38.81 -19.39 -17.88
N MET A 422 39.13 -19.05 -16.63
CA MET A 422 38.45 -19.53 -15.42
C MET A 422 37.67 -18.38 -14.76
N GLY A 423 36.49 -18.68 -14.22
CA GLY A 423 35.73 -17.71 -13.44
C GLY A 423 36.49 -17.25 -12.20
N LYS A 424 36.51 -15.93 -11.93
CA LYS A 424 37.09 -15.32 -10.71
C LYS A 424 36.46 -15.84 -9.43
N TYR A 425 35.18 -16.20 -9.50
CA TYR A 425 34.33 -16.58 -8.39
C TYR A 425 33.68 -17.93 -8.66
N GLU A 426 33.19 -18.58 -7.60
CA GLU A 426 32.16 -19.62 -7.69
C GLU A 426 30.92 -19.08 -8.44
N VAL A 427 30.12 -19.96 -9.06
CA VAL A 427 28.86 -19.55 -9.69
C VAL A 427 27.89 -19.07 -8.61
N THR A 428 27.44 -17.81 -8.69
CA THR A 428 26.54 -17.25 -7.66
C THR A 428 25.10 -17.76 -7.80
N ALA A 429 24.34 -17.70 -6.71
CA ALA A 429 22.94 -18.11 -6.69
C ALA A 429 22.05 -17.29 -7.64
N GLU A 430 22.30 -15.98 -7.84
CA GLU A 430 21.57 -15.23 -8.88
C GLU A 430 21.92 -15.71 -10.30
N LEU A 431 23.20 -15.91 -10.60
CA LEU A 431 23.63 -16.41 -11.91
C LEU A 431 23.00 -17.78 -12.18
N TRP A 432 23.10 -18.71 -11.22
CA TRP A 432 22.48 -20.03 -11.29
C TRP A 432 20.98 -19.97 -11.58
N ASN A 433 20.21 -19.28 -10.72
CA ASN A 433 18.75 -19.22 -10.81
C ASN A 433 18.27 -18.54 -12.10
N THR A 434 18.98 -17.51 -12.56
CA THR A 434 18.64 -16.81 -13.81
C THR A 434 18.66 -17.77 -15.00
N ILE A 435 19.63 -18.68 -15.07
CA ILE A 435 19.75 -19.67 -16.15
C ILE A 435 18.84 -20.87 -15.89
N TYR A 436 18.74 -21.38 -14.66
CA TYR A 436 17.86 -22.49 -14.29
C TYR A 436 16.40 -22.23 -14.72
N VAL A 437 15.87 -21.03 -14.47
CA VAL A 437 14.52 -20.65 -14.89
C VAL A 437 14.38 -20.56 -16.40
N TRP A 438 15.39 -20.04 -17.11
CA TRP A 438 15.43 -19.95 -18.58
C TRP A 438 15.53 -21.33 -19.26
N ALA A 439 16.23 -22.26 -18.61
CA ALA A 439 16.56 -23.59 -19.11
C ALA A 439 15.37 -24.56 -19.02
N LYS A 440 14.60 -24.50 -17.93
CA LYS A 440 13.39 -25.34 -17.77
C LYS A 440 12.30 -25.04 -18.82
N ASP A 441 12.29 -23.85 -19.40
CA ASP A 441 11.43 -23.50 -20.55
C ASP A 441 11.92 -24.08 -21.89
N ARG A 442 13.10 -24.73 -21.92
CA ARG A 442 13.82 -25.21 -23.12
C ARG A 442 14.17 -26.70 -23.05
N GLY A 443 13.45 -27.45 -22.21
CA GLY A 443 13.63 -28.90 -22.06
C GLY A 443 14.95 -29.29 -21.38
N TYR A 444 15.50 -28.42 -20.53
CA TYR A 444 16.55 -28.81 -19.59
C TYR A 444 15.93 -29.27 -18.26
N GLU A 445 16.42 -30.38 -17.71
CA GLU A 445 15.91 -31.00 -16.49
C GLU A 445 17.05 -31.15 -15.47
N PHE A 446 16.71 -31.03 -14.19
CA PHE A 446 17.65 -30.87 -13.09
C PHE A 446 17.15 -31.64 -11.87
N ASP A 447 18.06 -32.29 -11.15
CA ASP A 447 17.80 -32.86 -9.82
C ASP A 447 17.62 -31.74 -8.79
N TYR A 448 18.27 -30.59 -9.02
CA TYR A 448 18.16 -29.39 -8.20
C TYR A 448 16.73 -28.82 -8.19
N ASN A 449 16.17 -28.78 -6.98
CA ASN A 449 14.75 -28.46 -6.70
C ASN A 449 14.38 -26.97 -6.71
N GLY A 450 15.33 -26.04 -6.83
CA GLY A 450 15.05 -24.60 -6.97
C GLY A 450 14.93 -23.80 -5.67
N ASN A 451 15.41 -24.33 -4.53
CA ASN A 451 15.15 -23.76 -3.20
C ASN A 451 16.06 -22.57 -2.77
N THR A 452 17.22 -22.36 -3.38
CA THR A 452 18.18 -21.32 -2.96
C THR A 452 17.80 -19.93 -3.50
N PRO A 453 17.63 -18.88 -2.66
CA PRO A 453 17.32 -17.52 -3.14
C PRO A 453 18.47 -16.84 -3.90
N ASN A 454 18.14 -15.89 -4.78
CA ASN A 454 19.13 -15.05 -5.47
C ASN A 454 20.00 -14.28 -4.46
N SER A 455 21.32 -14.37 -4.62
CA SER A 455 22.32 -13.61 -3.86
C SER A 455 23.71 -13.71 -4.52
N ASP A 456 24.65 -12.90 -4.03
CA ASP A 456 26.08 -12.96 -4.39
C ASP A 456 26.84 -14.12 -3.71
N LYS A 457 26.13 -15.04 -3.05
CA LYS A 457 26.69 -16.27 -2.46
C LYS A 457 26.87 -17.33 -3.54
N PRO A 458 27.82 -18.27 -3.40
CA PRO A 458 27.89 -19.42 -4.30
C PRO A 458 26.55 -20.18 -4.30
N ILE A 459 26.17 -20.73 -5.46
CA ILE A 459 25.14 -21.76 -5.48
C ILE A 459 25.70 -23.00 -4.77
N SER A 460 24.88 -23.59 -3.89
CA SER A 460 25.23 -24.80 -3.18
C SER A 460 24.07 -25.78 -3.12
N GLY A 461 24.38 -27.06 -2.90
CA GLY A 461 23.40 -28.14 -2.99
C GLY A 461 23.01 -28.49 -4.43
N VAL A 462 23.98 -28.42 -5.34
CA VAL A 462 23.85 -28.80 -6.75
C VAL A 462 24.72 -30.01 -7.04
N SER A 463 24.18 -30.97 -7.78
CA SER A 463 24.92 -32.17 -8.18
C SER A 463 25.89 -31.87 -9.34
N TRP A 464 26.85 -32.77 -9.56
CA TRP A 464 27.72 -32.69 -10.74
C TRP A 464 26.87 -32.73 -12.04
N ARG A 465 25.81 -33.55 -12.03
CA ARG A 465 24.84 -33.66 -13.12
C ARG A 465 24.16 -32.31 -13.38
N ASP A 466 23.63 -31.67 -12.35
CA ASP A 466 23.03 -30.34 -12.45
C ASP A 466 24.02 -29.33 -13.05
N CYS A 467 25.28 -29.33 -12.59
CA CYS A 467 26.30 -28.39 -13.06
C CYS A 467 26.64 -28.60 -14.54
N VAL A 468 26.75 -29.85 -15.00
CA VAL A 468 26.99 -30.22 -16.41
C VAL A 468 25.82 -29.80 -17.31
N VAL A 469 24.59 -30.09 -16.89
CA VAL A 469 23.37 -29.65 -17.60
C VAL A 469 23.30 -28.11 -17.65
N TRP A 470 23.59 -27.45 -16.54
CA TRP A 470 23.56 -25.99 -16.41
C TRP A 470 24.61 -25.31 -17.29
N CYS A 471 25.82 -25.86 -17.38
CA CYS A 471 26.90 -25.37 -18.24
C CYS A 471 26.48 -25.33 -19.73
N ASN A 472 25.81 -26.39 -20.21
CA ASN A 472 25.20 -26.41 -21.54
C ASN A 472 24.07 -25.39 -21.67
N ALA A 473 23.20 -25.23 -20.67
CA ALA A 473 22.11 -24.25 -20.70
C ALA A 473 22.63 -22.80 -20.71
N TYR A 474 23.67 -22.48 -19.95
CA TYR A 474 24.32 -21.19 -19.93
C TYR A 474 24.98 -20.87 -21.28
N THR A 475 25.57 -21.89 -21.90
CA THR A 475 26.12 -21.80 -23.27
C THR A 475 25.03 -21.54 -24.30
N GLU A 476 23.93 -22.30 -24.30
CA GLU A 476 22.79 -22.06 -25.22
C GLU A 476 22.20 -20.65 -25.01
N ALA A 477 22.10 -20.17 -23.77
CA ALA A 477 21.62 -18.82 -23.45
C ALA A 477 22.56 -17.70 -23.95
N LYS A 478 23.89 -17.88 -23.81
CA LYS A 478 24.91 -16.92 -24.25
C LYS A 478 25.03 -16.84 -25.77
N PHE A 479 25.11 -17.99 -26.45
CA PHE A 479 25.33 -18.06 -27.90
C PHE A 479 24.02 -18.08 -28.72
N GLY A 480 22.86 -18.24 -28.07
CA GLY A 480 21.55 -18.35 -28.73
C GLY A 480 21.34 -19.65 -29.52
N ASN A 481 22.28 -20.60 -29.39
CA ASN A 481 22.28 -21.88 -30.09
C ASN A 481 23.20 -22.88 -29.38
N THR A 482 23.09 -24.17 -29.72
CA THR A 482 23.79 -25.27 -29.05
C THR A 482 25.15 -25.65 -29.65
N ALA A 483 25.62 -24.98 -30.72
CA ALA A 483 26.81 -25.44 -31.45
C ALA A 483 28.13 -25.35 -30.65
N GLN A 484 28.17 -24.49 -29.62
CA GLN A 484 29.29 -24.34 -28.69
C GLN A 484 29.12 -25.11 -27.38
N CYS A 485 28.02 -25.83 -27.18
CA CYS A 485 27.84 -26.68 -25.99
C CYS A 485 28.95 -27.74 -25.92
N VAL A 486 29.59 -27.84 -24.75
CA VAL A 486 30.75 -28.70 -24.49
C VAL A 486 30.36 -30.15 -24.18
N TYR A 487 29.17 -30.38 -23.61
CA TYR A 487 28.77 -31.69 -23.11
C TYR A 487 27.80 -32.40 -24.04
N THR A 488 28.15 -33.62 -24.46
CA THR A 488 27.30 -34.52 -25.26
C THR A 488 27.18 -35.90 -24.61
N ASP A 489 26.07 -36.58 -24.87
CA ASP A 489 25.91 -38.00 -24.52
C ASP A 489 26.47 -38.87 -25.66
N SER A 490 27.49 -39.68 -25.37
CA SER A 490 28.13 -40.56 -26.36
C SER A 490 27.19 -41.58 -27.01
N ARG A 491 26.06 -41.90 -26.39
CA ARG A 491 25.05 -42.85 -26.90
C ARG A 491 24.15 -42.24 -27.97
N THR A 492 23.93 -40.91 -27.92
CA THR A 492 23.00 -40.19 -28.81
C THR A 492 23.68 -39.15 -29.70
N THR A 493 24.91 -38.75 -29.35
CA THR A 493 25.67 -37.59 -29.84
C THR A 493 24.97 -36.23 -29.72
N GLY A 494 23.80 -36.18 -29.06
CA GLY A 494 23.10 -34.94 -28.73
C GLY A 494 23.75 -34.20 -27.57
N ILE A 495 23.47 -32.89 -27.47
CA ILE A 495 23.90 -32.10 -26.31
C ILE A 495 23.12 -32.52 -25.05
N VAL A 496 23.81 -32.56 -23.92
CA VAL A 496 23.20 -32.90 -22.64
C VAL A 496 22.20 -31.82 -22.23
N LYS A 497 20.94 -32.23 -22.01
CA LYS A 497 19.87 -31.42 -21.41
C LYS A 497 19.29 -32.02 -20.12
N SER A 498 19.49 -33.30 -19.89
CA SER A 498 19.22 -34.02 -18.64
C SER A 498 20.16 -35.22 -18.56
N ILE A 499 20.30 -35.81 -17.37
CA ILE A 499 21.15 -36.98 -17.11
C ILE A 499 20.39 -37.91 -16.16
N GLY A 500 20.11 -39.15 -16.59
CA GLY A 500 19.48 -40.18 -15.75
C GLY A 500 20.42 -40.81 -14.70
N ASP A 501 19.87 -41.68 -13.86
CA ASP A 501 20.56 -42.18 -12.67
C ASP A 501 21.79 -43.06 -12.92
N ASP A 502 21.91 -43.68 -14.08
CA ASP A 502 23.07 -44.46 -14.52
C ASP A 502 23.76 -43.84 -15.77
N ASP A 503 23.42 -42.59 -16.11
CA ASP A 503 23.76 -41.99 -17.41
C ASP A 503 25.03 -41.12 -17.41
N ASP A 504 25.47 -40.61 -16.26
CA ASP A 504 26.56 -39.63 -16.21
C ASP A 504 27.90 -40.18 -16.74
N ASP A 505 28.04 -41.51 -16.77
CA ASP A 505 29.21 -42.22 -17.27
C ASP A 505 29.33 -42.23 -18.81
N TYR A 506 28.27 -41.87 -19.53
CA TYR A 506 28.26 -41.76 -21.00
C TYR A 506 28.53 -40.33 -21.50
N ILE A 507 28.64 -39.36 -20.59
CA ILE A 507 28.83 -37.95 -20.94
C ILE A 507 30.28 -37.68 -21.34
N VAL A 508 30.45 -36.96 -22.45
CA VAL A 508 31.74 -36.54 -23.01
C VAL A 508 31.83 -35.02 -22.99
N CYS A 509 33.03 -34.51 -22.68
CA CYS A 509 33.36 -33.08 -22.76
C CYS A 509 34.24 -32.82 -23.99
N ASP A 510 33.75 -32.06 -24.97
CA ASP A 510 34.50 -31.61 -26.12
C ASP A 510 35.25 -30.31 -25.79
N LEU A 511 36.54 -30.44 -25.46
CA LEU A 511 37.44 -29.31 -25.15
C LEU A 511 37.81 -28.44 -26.36
N THR A 512 37.27 -28.70 -27.55
CA THR A 512 37.44 -27.81 -28.74
C THR A 512 36.34 -26.75 -28.87
N LYS A 513 35.37 -26.76 -27.94
CA LYS A 513 34.21 -25.87 -27.90
C LYS A 513 34.45 -24.64 -27.03
N LYS A 514 33.89 -23.50 -27.44
CA LYS A 514 33.92 -22.21 -26.69
C LYS A 514 32.87 -22.11 -25.57
N GLY A 515 32.16 -23.20 -25.27
CA GLY A 515 31.15 -23.22 -24.22
C GLY A 515 31.74 -23.20 -22.82
N TYR A 516 30.87 -22.97 -21.85
CA TYR A 516 31.20 -23.04 -20.43
C TYR A 516 31.14 -24.48 -19.94
N ARG A 517 32.09 -24.88 -19.09
CA ARG A 517 32.23 -26.20 -18.50
C ARG A 517 32.73 -26.11 -17.06
N LEU A 518 32.73 -27.25 -16.36
CA LEU A 518 33.55 -27.47 -15.18
C LEU A 518 35.07 -27.40 -15.55
N PRO A 519 35.94 -26.99 -14.60
CA PRO A 519 37.39 -27.17 -14.74
C PRO A 519 37.76 -28.66 -14.74
N THR A 520 38.90 -29.01 -15.32
CA THR A 520 39.58 -30.28 -14.97
C THR A 520 40.27 -30.13 -13.62
N GLU A 521 40.57 -31.25 -12.95
CA GLU A 521 41.29 -31.22 -11.67
C GLU A 521 42.68 -30.55 -11.79
N ALA A 522 43.34 -30.71 -12.94
CA ALA A 522 44.64 -30.11 -13.23
C ALA A 522 44.55 -28.60 -13.51
N GLU A 523 43.52 -28.14 -14.23
CA GLU A 523 43.22 -26.72 -14.39
C GLU A 523 42.93 -26.07 -13.04
N TRP A 524 42.04 -26.70 -12.25
CA TRP A 524 41.67 -26.23 -10.92
C TRP A 524 42.90 -26.06 -10.03
N GLU A 525 43.74 -27.10 -9.92
CA GLU A 525 44.90 -27.06 -9.03
C GLU A 525 45.97 -26.06 -9.51
N PHE A 526 46.21 -25.96 -10.82
CA PHE A 526 47.14 -24.97 -11.36
C PHE A 526 46.67 -23.55 -11.04
N ALA A 527 45.40 -23.25 -11.34
CA ALA A 527 44.79 -21.94 -11.06
C ALA A 527 44.73 -21.61 -9.55
N ALA A 528 44.52 -22.61 -8.69
CA ALA A 528 44.51 -22.45 -7.24
C ALA A 528 45.91 -22.15 -6.68
N ARG A 529 46.97 -22.73 -7.26
CA ARG A 529 48.32 -22.69 -6.69
C ARG A 529 49.25 -21.64 -7.31
N TYR A 530 49.00 -21.17 -8.53
CA TYR A 530 49.92 -20.30 -9.29
C TYR A 530 50.44 -19.08 -8.49
N GLN A 531 51.78 -18.89 -8.50
CA GLN A 531 52.47 -17.73 -7.93
C GLN A 531 53.33 -16.95 -8.93
N GLY A 532 53.60 -17.51 -10.12
CA GLY A 532 54.40 -16.87 -11.15
C GLY A 532 55.23 -17.86 -11.98
N SER A 533 55.80 -17.39 -13.08
CA SER A 533 56.84 -18.09 -13.85
C SER A 533 58.25 -17.54 -13.52
N ASN A 534 59.27 -17.98 -14.27
CA ASN A 534 60.70 -17.85 -13.98
C ASN A 534 61.24 -16.47 -13.51
N ASP A 535 60.57 -15.35 -13.81
CA ASP A 535 61.01 -14.00 -13.46
C ASP A 535 60.52 -13.51 -12.07
N VAL A 536 59.70 -14.29 -11.37
CA VAL A 536 59.06 -13.89 -10.10
C VAL A 536 59.88 -14.39 -8.90
N THR A 537 60.32 -13.46 -8.05
CA THR A 537 61.10 -13.74 -6.82
C THR A 537 60.27 -14.23 -5.63
N ASP A 538 58.96 -14.36 -5.80
CA ASP A 538 57.99 -14.67 -4.74
C ASP A 538 57.83 -16.19 -4.54
N SER A 539 58.87 -16.83 -4.00
CA SER A 539 58.85 -18.25 -3.61
C SER A 539 58.36 -18.45 -2.17
N ILE A 540 57.61 -17.50 -1.61
CA ILE A 540 57.14 -17.56 -0.22
C ILE A 540 56.01 -18.59 -0.15
N ASN A 541 56.20 -19.64 0.67
CA ASN A 541 55.27 -20.76 0.80
C ASN A 541 54.92 -21.43 -0.56
N ALA A 542 55.88 -21.46 -1.48
CA ALA A 542 55.70 -21.98 -2.83
C ALA A 542 56.91 -22.80 -3.30
N GLU A 543 56.63 -23.73 -4.20
CA GLU A 543 57.59 -24.69 -4.75
C GLU A 543 57.64 -24.60 -6.28
N LYS A 544 58.81 -24.85 -6.86
CA LYS A 544 58.99 -24.80 -8.31
C LYS A 544 58.62 -26.13 -8.99
N TYR A 545 57.81 -26.06 -10.04
CA TYR A 545 57.37 -27.18 -10.88
C TYR A 545 57.75 -26.92 -12.34
N GLY A 546 59.05 -27.06 -12.65
CA GLY A 546 59.61 -26.69 -13.95
C GLY A 546 59.83 -25.17 -14.07
N THR A 547 58.99 -24.51 -14.87
CA THR A 547 59.01 -23.07 -15.18
C THR A 547 58.30 -22.20 -14.14
N VAL A 548 57.31 -22.77 -13.44
CA VAL A 548 56.39 -22.05 -12.53
C VAL A 548 56.66 -22.32 -11.06
N TYR A 549 56.25 -21.36 -10.23
CA TYR A 549 56.07 -21.52 -8.79
C TYR A 549 54.60 -21.77 -8.46
N LEU A 550 54.34 -22.84 -7.70
CA LEU A 550 53.04 -23.24 -7.20
C LEU A 550 53.06 -23.22 -5.67
N THR A 551 52.09 -22.55 -5.06
CA THR A 551 51.84 -22.54 -3.60
C THR A 551 51.86 -23.96 -3.04
N ASN A 552 52.35 -24.14 -1.82
CA ASN A 552 52.46 -25.44 -1.17
C ASN A 552 51.08 -26.12 -1.03
N VAL A 553 51.01 -27.42 -1.33
CA VAL A 553 49.75 -28.19 -1.33
C VAL A 553 49.04 -28.24 0.03
N ASN A 554 49.78 -28.12 1.13
CA ASN A 554 49.26 -28.04 2.49
C ASN A 554 48.77 -26.63 2.89
N SER A 555 48.55 -25.75 1.91
CA SER A 555 48.18 -24.34 2.09
C SER A 555 46.93 -23.99 1.29
N ALA A 556 46.23 -22.95 1.72
CA ALA A 556 45.13 -22.35 0.96
C ALA A 556 45.64 -21.56 -0.25
N SER A 557 44.76 -21.37 -1.23
CA SER A 557 45.05 -20.63 -2.46
C SER A 557 45.50 -19.20 -2.17
N GLY A 558 46.69 -18.82 -2.66
CA GLY A 558 47.25 -17.49 -2.44
C GLY A 558 47.74 -17.21 -1.01
N ALA A 559 47.85 -18.22 -0.15
CA ALA A 559 48.36 -18.07 1.22
C ALA A 559 49.91 -18.06 1.27
N ILE A 560 50.49 -17.07 1.95
CA ILE A 560 51.95 -16.94 2.17
C ILE A 560 52.47 -17.73 3.39
N LEU A 561 51.60 -18.51 4.05
CA LEU A 561 51.92 -19.43 5.14
C LEU A 561 51.10 -20.73 4.99
N PRO A 562 51.59 -21.88 5.47
CA PRO A 562 50.84 -23.13 5.47
C PRO A 562 49.61 -23.08 6.39
N ILE A 563 48.63 -23.95 6.13
CA ILE A 563 47.53 -24.18 7.05
C ILE A 563 48.09 -24.80 8.35
N GLY A 564 47.59 -24.36 9.50
CA GLY A 564 47.98 -24.91 10.79
C GLY A 564 47.36 -26.29 11.03
N PHE A 565 48.19 -27.31 11.23
CA PHE A 565 47.73 -28.68 11.51
C PHE A 565 48.49 -29.38 12.64
N GLU A 566 47.80 -30.36 13.22
CA GLU A 566 48.28 -31.22 14.31
C GLU A 566 49.55 -31.99 13.93
N GLY A 567 50.59 -31.86 14.75
CA GLY A 567 51.89 -32.52 14.55
C GLY A 567 52.86 -31.80 13.61
N MET A 568 52.51 -30.63 13.06
CA MET A 568 53.40 -29.89 12.15
C MET A 568 54.62 -29.26 12.85
N THR A 569 55.70 -29.11 12.09
CA THR A 569 56.78 -28.17 12.40
C THR A 569 56.31 -26.75 12.11
N LEU A 570 56.06 -25.94 13.16
CA LEU A 570 55.69 -24.53 12.98
C LEU A 570 56.81 -23.73 12.29
N PRO A 571 56.50 -22.88 11.29
CA PRO A 571 57.48 -21.98 10.69
C PRO A 571 58.07 -21.00 11.72
N ALA A 572 59.33 -20.59 11.51
CA ALA A 572 60.03 -19.69 12.42
C ALA A 572 59.24 -18.40 12.72
N ASP A 573 59.16 -18.05 14.00
CA ASP A 573 58.42 -16.90 14.54
C ASP A 573 56.93 -16.87 14.14
N LYS A 574 56.26 -18.02 14.05
CA LYS A 574 54.80 -18.14 13.81
C LYS A 574 54.11 -18.97 14.89
N SER A 575 52.81 -18.76 15.01
CA SER A 575 51.90 -19.51 15.89
C SER A 575 50.69 -20.02 15.10
N TYR A 576 49.90 -20.94 15.66
CA TYR A 576 48.68 -21.45 15.02
C TYR A 576 47.64 -20.35 14.74
N GLU A 577 47.53 -19.35 15.61
CA GLU A 577 46.66 -18.17 15.40
C GLU A 577 47.12 -17.34 14.20
N THR A 578 48.44 -17.30 13.96
CA THR A 578 49.08 -16.61 12.83
C THR A 578 48.83 -17.36 11.51
N LEU A 579 49.00 -18.69 11.51
CA LEU A 579 48.68 -19.54 10.36
C LEU A 579 47.18 -19.47 10.01
N ARG A 580 46.30 -19.50 11.02
CA ARG A 580 44.86 -19.28 10.85
C ARG A 580 44.55 -17.87 10.34
N ALA A 581 45.22 -16.82 10.83
CA ALA A 581 44.99 -15.45 10.35
C ALA A 581 45.28 -15.32 8.86
N GLU A 582 46.37 -15.93 8.39
CA GLU A 582 46.74 -15.94 6.97
C GLU A 582 45.80 -16.82 6.14
N THR A 583 45.38 -17.99 6.66
CA THR A 583 44.37 -18.82 5.98
C THR A 583 43.03 -18.07 5.87
N ALA A 584 42.60 -17.38 6.93
CA ALA A 584 41.35 -16.61 6.97
C ALA A 584 41.38 -15.33 6.13
N ARG A 585 42.57 -14.88 5.68
CA ARG A 585 42.71 -13.80 4.70
C ARG A 585 42.20 -14.24 3.32
N VAL A 586 42.39 -15.50 2.95
CA VAL A 586 42.11 -16.05 1.60
C VAL A 586 40.93 -17.04 1.55
N ALA A 587 40.53 -17.62 2.69
CA ALA A 587 39.55 -18.72 2.74
C ALA A 587 38.35 -18.46 3.67
N VAL A 588 37.28 -19.22 3.49
CA VAL A 588 36.05 -19.19 4.30
C VAL A 588 35.83 -20.54 4.99
N PHE A 589 36.17 -20.63 6.28
CA PHE A 589 36.06 -21.82 7.13
C PHE A 589 35.72 -21.41 8.57
N ASP A 590 35.20 -22.32 9.39
CA ASP A 590 34.76 -22.05 10.77
C ASP A 590 35.72 -22.51 11.86
N LYS A 591 36.44 -23.63 11.72
CA LYS A 591 37.33 -24.18 12.77
C LYS A 591 38.77 -24.40 12.33
N TYR A 592 39.70 -24.17 13.25
CA TYR A 592 41.14 -24.38 13.07
C TYR A 592 41.78 -25.10 14.27
N TYR A 593 42.92 -25.75 14.03
CA TYR A 593 43.73 -26.33 15.10
C TYR A 593 44.57 -25.25 15.79
N ASN A 594 44.45 -25.11 17.11
CA ASN A 594 45.13 -24.07 17.90
C ASN A 594 46.45 -24.54 18.58
N GLY A 595 46.98 -25.70 18.21
CA GLY A 595 48.11 -26.34 18.92
C GLY A 595 47.71 -27.27 20.06
N SER A 596 46.40 -27.45 20.32
CA SER A 596 45.88 -28.38 21.32
C SER A 596 44.57 -29.07 20.92
N ALA A 597 43.67 -28.34 20.25
CA ALA A 597 42.37 -28.83 19.80
C ALA A 597 41.90 -28.04 18.57
N PHE A 598 40.85 -28.52 17.91
CA PHE A 598 40.10 -27.74 16.94
C PHE A 598 39.14 -26.81 17.67
N VAL A 599 39.16 -25.52 17.33
CA VAL A 599 38.32 -24.48 17.93
C VAL A 599 37.75 -23.56 16.85
N ASP A 600 36.61 -22.93 17.16
CA ASP A 600 35.98 -21.95 16.28
C ASP A 600 36.89 -20.72 16.06
N GLN A 601 36.81 -20.11 14.88
CA GLN A 601 37.47 -18.85 14.59
C GLN A 601 36.94 -17.72 15.50
N PRO A 602 37.80 -16.77 15.95
CA PRO A 602 37.36 -15.62 16.75
C PRO A 602 36.27 -14.79 16.06
N ASP A 603 36.41 -14.61 14.74
CA ASP A 603 35.37 -14.07 13.88
C ASP A 603 34.46 -15.21 13.38
N SER A 604 33.31 -15.40 14.03
CA SER A 604 32.46 -16.57 13.80
C SER A 604 31.86 -16.62 12.39
N VAL A 605 32.33 -17.56 11.57
CA VAL A 605 31.79 -17.82 10.23
C VAL A 605 30.56 -18.73 10.33
N ASN A 606 29.39 -18.23 9.96
CA ASN A 606 28.09 -18.89 10.23
C ASN A 606 27.43 -19.56 9.00
N GLY A 607 28.14 -19.63 7.88
CA GLY A 607 27.67 -20.19 6.62
C GLY A 607 28.54 -19.71 5.44
N VAL A 608 28.11 -20.01 4.22
CA VAL A 608 28.76 -19.53 2.99
C VAL A 608 28.79 -17.99 2.91
N SER A 609 29.95 -17.46 2.53
CA SER A 609 30.16 -16.04 2.28
C SER A 609 29.47 -15.61 0.99
N ASP A 610 29.33 -14.31 0.80
CA ASP A 610 29.24 -13.79 -0.58
C ASP A 610 30.61 -14.00 -1.24
N VAL A 611 30.68 -14.15 -2.56
CA VAL A 611 31.95 -14.33 -3.28
C VAL A 611 32.80 -13.06 -3.24
N GLY A 612 34.11 -13.21 -3.39
CA GLY A 612 35.07 -12.09 -3.48
C GLY A 612 35.28 -11.31 -2.18
N LYS A 613 34.85 -11.84 -1.02
CA LYS A 613 35.02 -11.19 0.30
C LYS A 613 36.33 -11.59 1.01
N ARG A 614 37.10 -12.49 0.41
CA ARG A 614 38.47 -12.83 0.80
C ARG A 614 39.47 -12.23 -0.18
N ALA A 615 40.75 -12.27 0.15
CA ALA A 615 41.79 -11.86 -0.77
C ALA A 615 41.99 -12.93 -1.85
N ALA A 616 42.05 -12.52 -3.12
CA ALA A 616 42.38 -13.39 -4.23
C ALA A 616 43.80 -13.95 -4.17
N ASN A 617 44.03 -15.01 -4.93
CA ASN A 617 45.36 -15.52 -5.24
C ASN A 617 46.08 -14.66 -6.31
N LYS A 618 47.28 -15.08 -6.74
CA LYS A 618 48.15 -14.34 -7.67
C LYS A 618 47.50 -14.05 -9.04
N LEU A 619 46.55 -14.88 -9.48
CA LEU A 619 45.81 -14.71 -10.73
C LEU A 619 44.60 -13.75 -10.59
N GLY A 620 44.27 -13.29 -9.38
CA GLY A 620 43.05 -12.51 -9.13
C GLY A 620 41.79 -13.38 -9.03
N ILE A 621 41.95 -14.68 -8.73
CA ILE A 621 40.87 -15.65 -8.52
C ILE A 621 40.61 -15.77 -7.01
N TYR A 622 39.34 -15.75 -6.64
CA TYR A 622 38.84 -15.73 -5.26
C TYR A 622 38.25 -17.07 -4.85
N ASP A 623 38.22 -17.31 -3.54
CA ASP A 623 37.45 -18.37 -2.88
C ASP A 623 37.79 -19.80 -3.34
N MET A 624 38.94 -20.02 -3.99
CA MET A 624 39.52 -21.33 -4.36
C MET A 624 39.93 -22.18 -3.13
N SER A 625 39.44 -21.87 -1.93
CA SER A 625 39.76 -22.53 -0.66
C SER A 625 38.69 -22.21 0.39
N GLY A 626 37.98 -23.23 0.87
CA GLY A 626 36.79 -23.05 1.70
C GLY A 626 35.61 -22.48 0.91
N ASN A 627 34.67 -21.86 1.62
CA ASN A 627 33.36 -21.43 1.10
C ASN A 627 32.52 -22.65 0.66
N VAL A 628 32.51 -23.05 -0.62
CA VAL A 628 32.03 -24.37 -1.05
C VAL A 628 33.09 -25.13 -1.85
N ALA A 629 33.09 -26.47 -1.71
CA ALA A 629 33.91 -27.32 -2.55
C ALA A 629 33.39 -27.31 -3.98
N GLU A 630 34.30 -27.32 -4.95
CA GLU A 630 33.98 -27.14 -6.36
C GLU A 630 34.02 -28.46 -7.12
N TRP A 631 32.94 -28.77 -7.85
CA TRP A 631 32.91 -29.86 -8.82
C TRP A 631 33.93 -29.62 -9.95
N CYS A 632 34.77 -30.62 -10.19
CA CYS A 632 35.59 -30.74 -11.40
C CYS A 632 34.97 -31.75 -12.37
N TRP A 633 35.38 -31.70 -13.63
CA TRP A 633 34.94 -32.64 -14.67
C TRP A 633 35.34 -34.09 -14.39
N ASP A 634 36.58 -34.28 -13.91
CA ASP A 634 37.28 -35.55 -13.78
C ASP A 634 36.51 -36.61 -12.98
N ARG A 635 36.53 -37.86 -13.47
CA ARG A 635 36.33 -39.03 -12.60
C ARG A 635 37.51 -39.13 -11.63
N TYR A 636 37.20 -39.29 -10.34
CA TYR A 636 38.23 -39.48 -9.32
C TYR A 636 38.99 -40.78 -9.54
N SER A 637 40.27 -40.77 -9.19
CA SER A 637 41.12 -41.95 -9.14
C SER A 637 42.20 -41.76 -8.09
N ALA A 638 42.44 -42.80 -7.29
CA ALA A 638 43.53 -42.84 -6.32
C ALA A 638 44.91 -42.89 -6.99
N THR A 639 44.98 -43.35 -8.25
CA THR A 639 46.20 -43.32 -9.07
C THR A 639 46.09 -42.27 -10.18
N LEU A 640 47.22 -41.67 -10.52
CA LEU A 640 47.37 -40.70 -11.61
C LEU A 640 48.27 -41.30 -12.70
N SER A 641 48.02 -40.95 -13.96
CA SER A 641 48.90 -41.35 -15.07
C SER A 641 50.28 -40.68 -14.97
N SER A 642 51.33 -41.43 -15.33
CA SER A 642 52.72 -40.95 -15.41
C SER A 642 53.10 -40.58 -16.85
N GLY A 643 54.30 -40.01 -17.02
CA GLY A 643 54.77 -39.47 -18.29
C GLY A 643 54.16 -38.11 -18.62
N SER A 644 54.26 -37.70 -19.88
CA SER A 644 53.68 -36.44 -20.37
C SER A 644 52.20 -36.62 -20.75
N VAL A 645 51.33 -35.77 -20.20
CA VAL A 645 49.90 -35.71 -20.53
C VAL A 645 49.52 -34.28 -20.89
N ASN A 646 48.61 -34.11 -21.85
CA ASN A 646 48.07 -32.83 -22.27
C ASN A 646 46.59 -32.76 -21.88
N ASP A 647 46.15 -31.64 -21.31
CA ASP A 647 44.76 -31.37 -20.91
C ASP A 647 44.04 -32.57 -20.27
N PRO A 648 44.60 -33.15 -19.18
CA PRO A 648 44.09 -34.38 -18.60
C PRO A 648 42.68 -34.20 -18.00
N THR A 649 41.77 -35.11 -18.37
CA THR A 649 40.33 -35.10 -18.01
C THR A 649 39.96 -36.22 -17.01
N GLY A 650 40.90 -36.57 -16.12
CA GLY A 650 40.73 -37.62 -15.12
C GLY A 650 41.12 -39.02 -15.59
N SER A 651 40.68 -40.04 -14.86
CA SER A 651 40.87 -41.44 -15.23
C SER A 651 39.63 -42.03 -15.89
N THR A 652 39.81 -42.77 -16.99
CA THR A 652 38.71 -43.52 -17.62
C THR A 652 38.35 -44.80 -16.87
N SER A 653 39.19 -45.27 -15.93
CA SER A 653 39.17 -46.65 -15.42
C SER A 653 38.81 -46.80 -13.93
N SER A 654 38.12 -45.83 -13.31
CA SER A 654 37.57 -46.04 -11.97
C SER A 654 36.41 -47.04 -12.01
N ALA A 655 36.38 -47.99 -11.07
CA ALA A 655 35.23 -48.88 -10.88
C ALA A 655 34.08 -48.20 -10.11
N ASP A 656 34.40 -47.15 -9.34
CA ASP A 656 33.43 -46.32 -8.61
C ASP A 656 33.25 -45.00 -9.37
N THR A 657 32.01 -44.66 -9.75
CA THR A 657 31.66 -43.53 -10.65
C THR A 657 31.67 -42.16 -9.97
N LYS A 658 32.65 -41.94 -9.08
CA LYS A 658 32.80 -40.68 -8.33
C LYS A 658 33.50 -39.59 -9.15
N ARG A 659 33.06 -38.35 -8.96
CA ARG A 659 33.61 -37.13 -9.58
C ARG A 659 34.45 -36.36 -8.57
N VAL A 660 35.42 -35.60 -9.07
CA VAL A 660 36.38 -34.86 -8.25
C VAL A 660 35.76 -33.61 -7.61
N LEU A 661 36.10 -33.38 -6.34
CA LEU A 661 35.82 -32.17 -5.57
C LEU A 661 37.14 -31.54 -5.10
N ARG A 662 37.26 -30.21 -5.18
CA ARG A 662 38.45 -29.45 -4.74
C ARG A 662 38.06 -28.19 -3.96
N GLY A 663 39.05 -27.49 -3.38
CA GLY A 663 38.87 -26.26 -2.60
C GLY A 663 38.42 -26.46 -1.15
N GLY A 664 37.60 -27.46 -0.88
CA GLY A 664 37.00 -27.66 0.44
C GLY A 664 35.95 -26.61 0.77
N PHE A 665 35.42 -26.62 1.99
CA PHE A 665 34.18 -25.89 2.32
C PHE A 665 34.17 -25.33 3.74
N TRP A 666 33.25 -24.38 3.97
CA TRP A 666 32.77 -24.07 5.32
C TRP A 666 31.91 -25.23 5.86
N SER A 667 32.05 -25.63 7.14
CA SER A 667 31.06 -26.52 7.77
C SER A 667 31.09 -26.51 9.30
N LYS A 668 30.02 -25.93 9.89
CA LYS A 668 29.77 -25.93 11.35
C LYS A 668 29.89 -27.29 12.04
N THR A 669 29.69 -28.39 11.33
CA THR A 669 29.80 -29.76 11.89
C THR A 669 31.12 -30.45 11.58
N ALA A 670 31.93 -29.96 10.63
CA ALA A 670 33.28 -30.46 10.44
C ALA A 670 34.16 -29.99 11.60
N GLU A 671 34.79 -30.92 12.30
CA GLU A 671 35.79 -30.60 13.34
C GLU A 671 37.05 -30.00 12.70
N LYS A 672 37.51 -30.60 11.59
CA LYS A 672 38.80 -30.31 10.96
C LYS A 672 38.69 -29.36 9.76
N ALA A 673 37.70 -28.46 9.75
CA ALA A 673 37.30 -27.64 8.61
C ALA A 673 38.45 -26.90 7.88
N VAL A 674 39.46 -26.37 8.58
CA VAL A 674 40.59 -25.71 7.92
C VAL A 674 41.45 -26.66 7.05
N TYR A 675 41.45 -27.97 7.30
CA TYR A 675 42.19 -28.94 6.46
C TYR A 675 41.55 -29.12 5.08
N GLU A 676 40.25 -28.85 4.96
CA GLU A 676 39.51 -28.87 3.70
C GLU A 676 40.06 -27.83 2.72
N CYS A 677 40.55 -26.70 3.25
CA CYS A 677 41.10 -25.58 2.50
C CYS A 677 42.50 -25.85 1.90
N MET A 678 43.07 -27.06 2.04
CA MET A 678 44.39 -27.39 1.49
C MET A 678 44.32 -27.61 -0.03
N THR A 679 45.04 -26.80 -0.81
CA THR A 679 45.01 -26.83 -2.28
C THR A 679 45.36 -28.19 -2.91
N GLY A 680 46.13 -29.05 -2.23
CA GLY A 680 46.40 -30.42 -2.68
C GLY A 680 45.46 -31.50 -2.17
N LYS A 681 44.46 -31.19 -1.32
CA LYS A 681 43.48 -32.17 -0.86
C LYS A 681 42.54 -32.55 -2.02
N ARG A 682 42.59 -33.82 -2.42
CA ARG A 682 41.73 -34.37 -3.48
C ARG A 682 40.52 -35.06 -2.86
N GLU A 683 39.33 -34.50 -3.05
CA GLU A 683 38.07 -35.07 -2.58
C GLU A 683 37.24 -35.63 -3.75
N ASN A 684 36.19 -36.39 -3.43
CA ASN A 684 35.34 -37.02 -4.43
C ASN A 684 33.99 -37.47 -3.86
N ASP A 685 32.93 -37.37 -4.66
CA ASP A 685 31.66 -38.03 -4.36
C ASP A 685 30.90 -38.47 -5.61
N THR A 686 29.75 -39.13 -5.46
CA THR A 686 28.91 -39.55 -6.59
C THR A 686 28.42 -38.35 -7.41
N ALA A 687 28.24 -38.51 -8.72
CA ALA A 687 27.79 -37.42 -9.59
C ALA A 687 26.41 -36.83 -9.21
N SER A 688 25.62 -37.57 -8.43
CA SER A 688 24.32 -37.19 -7.86
C SER A 688 24.39 -36.49 -6.49
N ALA A 689 25.56 -36.40 -5.84
CA ALA A 689 25.68 -35.80 -4.51
C ALA A 689 25.40 -34.29 -4.54
N ALA A 690 24.49 -33.80 -3.70
CA ALA A 690 24.01 -32.42 -3.75
C ALA A 690 24.05 -31.75 -2.36
N TYR A 691 25.23 -31.74 -1.72
CA TYR A 691 25.40 -31.18 -0.38
C TYR A 691 25.48 -29.64 -0.39
N GLN A 692 24.97 -29.01 0.68
CA GLN A 692 24.98 -27.55 0.86
C GLN A 692 26.40 -26.94 1.06
N SER A 693 27.43 -27.79 1.11
CA SER A 693 28.85 -27.46 1.13
C SER A 693 29.52 -27.60 -0.25
N ILE A 694 28.78 -27.95 -1.31
CA ILE A 694 29.29 -28.19 -2.66
C ILE A 694 28.62 -27.26 -3.67
N GLY A 695 29.42 -26.65 -4.53
CA GLY A 695 29.04 -25.87 -5.70
C GLY A 695 30.06 -26.08 -6.84
N PHE A 696 30.33 -25.04 -7.63
CA PHE A 696 31.28 -25.10 -8.76
C PHE A 696 31.67 -23.70 -9.26
N ARG A 697 32.72 -23.65 -10.11
CA ARG A 697 33.00 -22.51 -10.99
C ARG A 697 33.10 -22.94 -12.45
N LEU A 698 33.18 -21.95 -13.34
CA LEU A 698 33.24 -22.16 -14.79
C LEU A 698 34.66 -22.06 -15.32
N VAL A 699 34.93 -22.87 -16.36
CA VAL A 699 36.03 -22.68 -17.32
C VAL A 699 35.44 -22.60 -18.73
N TRP A 700 36.06 -21.84 -19.63
CA TRP A 700 35.70 -21.72 -21.04
C TRP A 700 36.91 -21.34 -21.91
N GLN A 701 36.73 -21.37 -23.23
CA GLN A 701 37.67 -20.81 -24.21
C GLN A 701 37.05 -19.56 -24.85
N GLU A 702 37.87 -18.54 -25.09
CA GLU A 702 37.50 -17.29 -25.77
C GLU A 702 37.55 -17.45 -27.30
#